data_AF-A0AAD2HIP0-F1
#
_entry.id   AF-A0AAD2HIP0-F1
#
_cell.length_a   1.000
_cell.length_b   1.000
_cell.length_c   1.000
_cell.angle_alpha   90.00
_cell.angle_beta   90.00
_cell.angle_gamma   90.00
#
_symmetry.space_group_name_H-M   'P 1'
#
loop_
_entity.id
_entity.type
_entity.pdbx_description
1 polymer ?
#
loop_
_entity_poly.entity_id
_entity_poly.type
_entity_poly.pdbx_seq_one_letter_code
_entity_poly.pdbx_strand_id
1 'polypeptide(L)'
;MLDLRALLTAGLCLTESEKNATAAQDLKDVLRRRLLHYYDTMEMTPVDLSAGDLPALEQQTARQALFVLENIHAILEKEDVPVGTRDLSELRALVAITFKWGLDALLSSVMLAWPHETPKLQPQIIDLTNAPEDFNSLCDIVMRLLRMVLSDPPTFVSMTVLNRHLDQLLRACISIGWIPRSLCPPEVTPPLLRAEVGRLLQSMPSSQTIAALGSVLSMQPCPTHVRKTCSVLLSKQLARPDGIRGLCASVFGENVEDAPLEKIEHVARVLTTAPSGTALEDYFSATTPRLLDLLSDRVPVAFRRAAAFSISRMLSMSAASVVLASIHPSFLSFHPSVSPRIMLSTITSLLTNTDPSPSLVSSLLFPIASALYSLLYHVDQLKTSDPSLKETLQGHLATWARLTETTEVVAVLWSDKPAKLDFITPNDEEFDVDTNILELYPDPAHFAGFLKFIQRMEISSELFVRLLENYRRSKSENGDPMRTLLYLQLVVQMQTQLADGPSTILGNPSHILSFVRHVLETKPEDAKDEDSDSDDDTPNAEIIGPDDEMTETAVNLLLAVLEGTSFANLPCLDLTGVANSELSARNNADLEAIFSLLEPLSLRGPTSILALAREARMVLTARLAAGTSSKPSRGRDGDVQAVYQKALKLLQDPIMPVRAHGLLMLRELVSAKQGEGDPALVPAILSIFLQSVQDDDSYMFLNGVQGLAAMVDVHGKDVLRGLVKEYVKGTDALGASALTTRDVDIRTRIGEALGSVIKRCGSALPSYADILVPPLFQLVRSPQVPVPLRTSALALLGDCESTSPLALANM
;
A
#
# COMPACT_ATOMS: atom_id res chain seq x y z
N MET A 1 -40.55 -20.74 -45.88
CA MET A 1 -39.90 -20.13 -44.70
C MET A 1 -40.83 -20.38 -43.53
N LEU A 2 -40.32 -20.92 -42.42
CA LEU A 2 -41.13 -21.14 -41.22
C LEU A 2 -41.48 -19.79 -40.60
N ASP A 3 -42.74 -19.61 -40.21
CA ASP A 3 -43.22 -18.41 -39.51
C ASP A 3 -42.68 -18.39 -38.07
N LEU A 4 -42.37 -17.21 -37.53
CA LEU A 4 -41.85 -17.03 -36.17
C LEU A 4 -42.78 -17.65 -35.13
N ARG A 5 -44.10 -17.54 -35.32
CA ARG A 5 -45.11 -18.14 -34.44
C ARG A 5 -45.04 -19.66 -34.42
N ALA A 6 -44.82 -20.29 -35.58
CA ALA A 6 -44.69 -21.73 -35.69
C ALA A 6 -43.44 -22.25 -34.97
N LEU A 7 -42.32 -21.51 -35.06
CA LEU A 7 -41.08 -21.84 -34.36
C LEU A 7 -41.18 -21.67 -32.84
N LEU A 8 -41.88 -20.64 -32.36
CA LEU A 8 -42.15 -20.45 -30.93
C LEU A 8 -43.05 -21.57 -30.38
N THR A 9 -44.10 -21.96 -31.11
CA THR A 9 -44.94 -23.11 -30.73
C THR A 9 -44.16 -24.43 -30.72
N ALA A 10 -43.25 -24.62 -31.66
CA ALA A 10 -42.38 -25.79 -31.67
C ALA A 10 -41.39 -25.77 -30.48
N GLY A 11 -40.82 -24.61 -30.15
CA GLY A 11 -39.97 -24.43 -28.96
C GLY A 11 -40.70 -24.67 -27.63
N LEU A 12 -41.99 -24.31 -27.57
CA LEU A 12 -42.87 -24.60 -26.44
C LEU A 12 -43.01 -26.10 -26.17
N CYS A 13 -43.18 -26.91 -27.22
CA CYS A 13 -43.28 -28.37 -27.10
C CYS A 13 -42.06 -28.99 -26.38
N LEU A 14 -40.88 -28.38 -26.53
CA LEU A 14 -39.64 -28.84 -25.90
C LEU A 14 -39.49 -28.38 -24.43
N THR A 15 -40.18 -27.29 -24.04
CA THR A 15 -40.03 -26.63 -22.72
C THR A 15 -41.22 -26.82 -21.78
N GLU A 16 -42.38 -27.25 -22.28
CA GLU A 16 -43.63 -27.34 -21.53
C GLU A 16 -43.55 -28.18 -20.25
N SER A 17 -43.80 -27.54 -19.09
CA SER A 17 -44.02 -28.22 -17.82
C SER A 17 -45.48 -28.67 -17.73
N GLU A 18 -45.73 -29.99 -17.74
CA GLU A 18 -47.09 -30.52 -17.63
C GLU A 18 -47.68 -30.16 -16.26
N LYS A 19 -48.72 -29.32 -16.24
CA LYS A 19 -49.41 -28.87 -15.02
C LYS A 19 -50.10 -29.99 -14.23
N ASN A 20 -50.09 -31.23 -14.74
CA ASN A 20 -50.73 -32.42 -14.14
C ASN A 20 -49.76 -33.61 -13.99
N ALA A 21 -48.45 -33.39 -13.88
CA ALA A 21 -47.52 -34.49 -13.61
C ALA A 21 -47.54 -34.88 -12.12
N THR A 22 -48.16 -36.03 -11.82
CA THR A 22 -47.94 -36.75 -10.56
C THR A 22 -46.44 -37.06 -10.40
N ALA A 23 -45.90 -36.86 -9.20
CA ALA A 23 -44.47 -36.77 -8.87
C ALA A 23 -43.60 -38.05 -9.06
N ALA A 24 -43.90 -38.90 -10.04
CA ALA A 24 -43.11 -40.08 -10.39
C ALA A 24 -43.23 -40.46 -11.88
N GLN A 25 -43.28 -39.48 -12.80
CA GLN A 25 -43.09 -39.78 -14.23
C GLN A 25 -41.60 -39.87 -14.53
N ASP A 26 -41.16 -40.97 -15.15
CA ASP A 26 -39.78 -41.17 -15.59
C ASP A 26 -39.41 -40.06 -16.60
N LEU A 27 -38.33 -39.32 -16.32
CA LEU A 27 -37.85 -38.20 -17.14
C LEU A 27 -37.66 -38.62 -18.61
N LYS A 28 -37.29 -39.89 -18.82
CA LYS A 28 -37.15 -40.53 -20.12
C LYS A 28 -38.44 -40.45 -20.96
N ASP A 29 -39.58 -40.77 -20.34
CA ASP A 29 -40.88 -40.81 -21.01
C ASP A 29 -41.41 -39.40 -21.29
N VAL A 30 -41.10 -38.44 -20.42
CA VAL A 30 -41.46 -37.02 -20.62
C VAL A 30 -40.71 -36.45 -21.83
N LEU A 31 -39.38 -36.63 -21.90
CA LEU A 31 -38.59 -36.13 -23.02
C LEU A 31 -38.99 -36.78 -24.35
N ARG A 32 -39.27 -38.09 -24.35
CA ARG A 32 -39.72 -38.80 -25.53
C ARG A 32 -41.06 -38.27 -26.05
N ARG A 33 -42.03 -38.01 -25.17
CA ARG A 33 -43.33 -37.43 -25.55
C ARG A 33 -43.18 -36.02 -26.14
N ARG A 34 -42.36 -35.16 -25.50
CA ARG A 34 -42.08 -33.81 -25.98
C ARG A 34 -41.43 -33.80 -27.37
N LEU A 35 -40.46 -34.67 -27.60
CA LEU A 35 -39.79 -34.81 -28.90
C LEU A 35 -40.75 -35.27 -30.00
N LEU A 36 -41.62 -36.24 -29.71
CA LEU A 36 -42.63 -36.70 -30.67
C LEU A 36 -43.63 -35.59 -31.01
N HIS A 37 -44.08 -34.83 -30.02
CA HIS A 37 -44.98 -33.69 -30.24
C HIS A 37 -44.32 -32.57 -31.05
N TYR A 38 -43.03 -32.32 -30.81
CA TYR A 38 -42.22 -31.41 -31.62
C TYR A 38 -42.11 -31.86 -33.08
N TYR A 39 -41.83 -33.14 -33.34
CA TYR A 39 -41.72 -33.66 -34.71
C TYR A 39 -43.05 -33.58 -35.48
N ASP A 40 -44.17 -33.84 -34.80
CA ASP A 40 -45.51 -33.69 -35.37
C ASP A 40 -45.81 -32.21 -35.72
N THR A 41 -45.47 -31.29 -34.82
CA THR A 41 -45.68 -29.85 -35.02
C THR A 41 -44.80 -29.27 -36.15
N MET A 42 -43.60 -29.82 -36.35
CA MET A 42 -42.65 -29.38 -37.39
C MET A 42 -42.77 -30.17 -38.70
N GLU A 43 -43.71 -31.10 -38.82
CA GLU A 43 -43.91 -32.00 -39.97
C GLU A 43 -42.61 -32.76 -40.37
N MET A 44 -41.76 -33.09 -39.39
CA MET A 44 -40.48 -33.76 -39.60
C MET A 44 -40.61 -35.27 -39.36
N THR A 45 -39.85 -36.07 -40.11
CA THR A 45 -39.78 -37.51 -39.86
C THR A 45 -39.13 -37.78 -38.50
N PRO A 46 -39.83 -38.45 -37.56
CA PRO A 46 -39.27 -38.71 -36.25
C PRO A 46 -38.06 -39.65 -36.37
N VAL A 47 -36.98 -39.31 -35.68
CA VAL A 47 -35.83 -40.22 -35.49
C VAL A 47 -36.31 -41.42 -34.66
N ASP A 48 -35.72 -42.61 -34.82
CA ASP A 48 -36.07 -43.78 -33.99
C ASP A 48 -35.74 -43.53 -32.51
N LEU A 49 -36.75 -43.10 -31.74
CA LEU A 49 -36.65 -42.80 -30.30
C LEU A 49 -36.88 -44.05 -29.42
N SER A 50 -37.02 -45.24 -30.01
CA SER A 50 -37.41 -46.48 -29.33
C SER A 50 -36.29 -47.17 -28.56
N ALA A 51 -35.03 -46.93 -28.93
CA ALA A 51 -33.84 -47.58 -28.37
C ALA A 51 -32.90 -46.63 -27.59
N GLY A 52 -33.23 -45.34 -27.46
CA GLY A 52 -32.34 -44.34 -26.86
C GLY A 52 -32.28 -44.41 -25.33
N ASP A 53 -31.07 -44.33 -24.78
CA ASP A 53 -30.82 -44.07 -23.35
C ASP A 53 -31.15 -42.61 -22.99
N LEU A 54 -31.31 -42.32 -21.70
CA LEU A 54 -31.62 -40.97 -21.20
C LEU A 54 -30.66 -39.88 -21.76
N PRO A 55 -29.33 -40.08 -21.80
CA PRO A 55 -28.40 -39.08 -22.35
C PRO A 55 -28.62 -38.82 -23.85
N ALA A 56 -29.00 -39.85 -24.61
CA ALA A 56 -29.29 -39.70 -26.04
C ALA A 56 -30.56 -38.88 -26.28
N LEU A 57 -31.59 -39.04 -25.43
CA LEU A 57 -32.81 -38.22 -25.48
C LEU A 57 -32.56 -36.77 -25.05
N GLU A 58 -31.73 -36.55 -24.02
CA GLU A 58 -31.31 -35.21 -23.59
C GLU A 58 -30.53 -34.50 -24.71
N GLN A 59 -29.55 -35.17 -25.32
CA GLN A 59 -28.75 -34.63 -26.42
C GLN A 59 -29.61 -34.34 -27.66
N GLN A 60 -30.57 -35.21 -27.98
CA GLN A 60 -31.48 -34.99 -29.09
C GLN A 60 -32.40 -33.79 -28.83
N THR A 61 -32.89 -33.64 -27.60
CA THR A 61 -33.68 -32.47 -27.18
C THR A 61 -32.88 -31.17 -27.31
N ALA A 62 -31.60 -31.18 -26.91
CA ALA A 62 -30.70 -30.04 -27.08
C ALA A 62 -30.44 -29.71 -28.57
N ARG A 63 -30.27 -30.72 -29.44
CA ARG A 63 -30.09 -30.50 -30.89
C ARG A 63 -31.31 -29.85 -31.53
N GLN A 64 -32.52 -30.29 -31.18
CA GLN A 64 -33.75 -29.69 -31.69
C GLN A 64 -33.96 -28.27 -31.11
N ALA A 65 -33.66 -28.06 -29.83
CA ALA A 65 -33.71 -26.72 -29.23
C ALA A 65 -32.74 -25.75 -29.93
N LEU A 66 -31.52 -26.19 -30.27
CA LEU A 66 -30.56 -25.38 -31.03
C LEU A 66 -31.07 -25.05 -32.43
N PHE A 67 -31.66 -26.02 -33.13
CA PHE A 67 -32.26 -25.79 -34.45
C PHE A 67 -33.38 -24.74 -34.40
N VAL A 68 -34.27 -24.81 -33.40
CA VAL A 68 -35.32 -23.79 -33.21
C VAL A 68 -34.69 -22.42 -32.95
N LEU A 69 -33.71 -22.34 -32.06
CA LEU A 69 -33.03 -21.08 -31.71
C LEU A 69 -32.33 -20.44 -32.91
N GLU A 70 -31.67 -21.22 -33.77
CA GLU A 70 -31.01 -20.72 -34.98
C GLU A 70 -31.99 -20.12 -35.99
N ASN A 71 -33.12 -20.79 -36.23
CA ASN A 71 -34.11 -20.30 -37.17
C ASN A 71 -34.81 -19.04 -36.62
N ILE A 72 -35.08 -18.99 -35.32
CA ILE A 72 -35.59 -17.78 -34.67
C ILE A 72 -34.56 -16.65 -34.76
N HIS A 73 -33.29 -16.93 -34.48
CA HIS A 73 -32.21 -15.95 -34.61
C HIS A 73 -32.08 -15.40 -36.03
N ALA A 74 -32.14 -16.26 -37.06
CA ALA A 74 -32.06 -15.84 -38.46
C ALA A 74 -33.26 -14.98 -38.92
N ILE A 75 -34.42 -15.13 -38.29
CA ILE A 75 -35.58 -14.26 -38.51
C ILE A 75 -35.39 -12.92 -37.80
N LEU A 76 -35.00 -12.95 -36.53
CA LEU A 76 -34.77 -11.74 -35.72
C LEU A 76 -33.59 -10.89 -36.21
N GLU A 77 -32.62 -11.49 -36.88
CA GLU A 77 -31.51 -10.76 -37.53
C GLU A 77 -31.98 -9.97 -38.76
N LYS A 78 -33.04 -10.44 -39.44
CA LYS A 78 -33.57 -9.83 -40.68
C LYS A 78 -34.75 -8.89 -40.43
N GLU A 79 -35.54 -9.17 -39.41
CA GLU A 79 -36.79 -8.46 -39.10
C GLU A 79 -36.82 -8.04 -37.63
N ASP A 80 -37.08 -6.76 -37.37
CA ASP A 80 -37.25 -6.23 -36.02
C ASP A 80 -38.68 -6.51 -35.50
N VAL A 81 -38.92 -7.76 -35.12
CA VAL A 81 -40.24 -8.23 -34.64
C VAL A 81 -40.31 -8.12 -33.11
N PRO A 82 -41.32 -7.44 -32.53
CA PRO A 82 -41.48 -7.37 -31.09
C PRO A 82 -41.86 -8.75 -30.50
N VAL A 83 -41.01 -9.28 -29.63
CA VAL A 83 -41.19 -10.57 -28.95
C VAL A 83 -41.83 -10.36 -27.57
N GLY A 84 -42.86 -11.13 -27.24
CA GLY A 84 -43.57 -11.02 -25.96
C GLY A 84 -42.73 -11.50 -24.76
N THR A 85 -43.03 -11.01 -23.55
CA THR A 85 -42.29 -11.39 -22.32
C THR A 85 -42.30 -12.90 -22.03
N ARG A 86 -43.40 -13.58 -22.41
CA ARG A 86 -43.54 -15.04 -22.33
C ARG A 86 -42.59 -15.74 -23.29
N ASP A 87 -42.60 -15.35 -24.56
CA ASP A 87 -41.73 -15.90 -25.60
C ASP A 87 -40.24 -15.69 -25.25
N LEU A 88 -39.89 -14.54 -24.65
CA LEU A 88 -38.54 -14.30 -24.13
C LEU A 88 -38.13 -15.28 -23.01
N SER A 89 -39.08 -15.69 -22.16
CA SER A 89 -38.81 -16.70 -21.13
C SER A 89 -38.62 -18.10 -21.71
N GLU A 90 -39.36 -18.41 -22.78
CA GLU A 90 -39.25 -19.67 -23.52
C GLU A 90 -37.92 -19.74 -24.26
N LEU A 91 -37.49 -18.65 -24.92
CA LEU A 91 -36.17 -18.57 -25.54
C LEU A 91 -35.03 -18.76 -24.53
N ARG A 92 -35.15 -18.19 -23.32
CA ARG A 92 -34.17 -18.43 -22.25
C ARG A 92 -34.15 -19.90 -21.80
N ALA A 93 -35.30 -20.54 -21.73
CA ALA A 93 -35.39 -21.96 -21.37
C ALA A 93 -34.77 -22.86 -22.45
N LEU A 94 -35.01 -22.56 -23.72
CA LEU A 94 -34.36 -23.24 -24.85
C LEU A 94 -32.84 -23.07 -24.81
N VAL A 95 -32.34 -21.85 -24.56
CA VAL A 95 -30.89 -21.60 -24.39
C VAL A 95 -30.35 -22.40 -23.20
N ALA A 96 -31.04 -22.43 -22.06
CA ALA A 96 -30.58 -23.23 -20.92
C ALA A 96 -30.52 -24.74 -21.24
N ILE A 97 -31.48 -25.26 -22.01
CA ILE A 97 -31.50 -26.65 -22.47
C ILE A 97 -30.33 -26.94 -23.41
N THR A 98 -30.04 -26.08 -24.40
CA THR A 98 -28.92 -26.29 -25.33
C THR A 98 -27.57 -26.29 -24.63
N PHE A 99 -27.38 -25.42 -23.64
CA PHE A 99 -26.15 -25.38 -22.87
C PHE A 99 -26.02 -26.58 -21.92
N LYS A 100 -27.05 -26.90 -21.14
CA LYS A 100 -26.98 -27.98 -20.14
C LYS A 100 -26.89 -29.38 -20.75
N TRP A 101 -27.78 -29.70 -21.69
CA TRP A 101 -27.89 -31.04 -22.28
C TRP A 101 -27.11 -31.21 -23.58
N GLY A 102 -26.78 -30.10 -24.26
CA GLY A 102 -25.93 -30.12 -25.44
C GLY A 102 -24.48 -29.89 -25.08
N LEU A 103 -24.15 -28.66 -24.70
CA LEU A 103 -22.76 -28.21 -24.53
C LEU A 103 -22.05 -28.88 -23.34
N ASP A 104 -22.60 -28.74 -22.12
CA ASP A 104 -21.95 -29.20 -20.88
C ASP A 104 -21.88 -30.72 -20.79
N ALA A 105 -22.94 -31.42 -21.20
CA ALA A 105 -22.99 -32.87 -21.23
C ALA A 105 -21.92 -33.45 -22.19
N LEU A 106 -21.84 -32.93 -23.41
CA LEU A 106 -20.83 -33.37 -24.39
C LEU A 106 -19.42 -32.97 -23.98
N LEU A 107 -19.24 -31.76 -23.48
CA LEU A 107 -17.95 -31.30 -22.97
C LEU A 107 -17.46 -32.19 -21.83
N SER A 108 -18.34 -32.57 -20.91
CA SER A 108 -18.01 -33.48 -19.80
C SER A 108 -17.63 -34.87 -20.30
N SER A 109 -18.36 -35.42 -21.29
CA SER A 109 -18.01 -36.69 -21.95
C SER A 109 -16.61 -36.65 -22.57
N VAL A 110 -16.32 -35.61 -23.35
CA VAL A 110 -15.02 -35.42 -24.02
C VAL A 110 -13.89 -35.18 -23.02
N MET A 111 -14.14 -34.43 -21.94
CA MET A 111 -13.13 -34.14 -20.91
C MET A 111 -12.66 -35.38 -20.15
N LEU A 112 -13.51 -36.41 -20.01
CA LEU A 112 -13.12 -37.69 -19.39
C LEU A 112 -12.03 -38.43 -20.19
N ALA A 113 -11.90 -38.14 -21.48
CA ALA A 113 -10.86 -38.70 -22.34
C ALA A 113 -9.52 -37.94 -22.25
N TRP A 114 -9.43 -36.84 -21.51
CA TRP A 114 -8.23 -36.01 -21.41
C TRP A 114 -7.45 -36.26 -20.11
N PRO A 115 -6.11 -36.14 -20.13
CA PRO A 115 -5.29 -36.32 -18.94
C PRO A 115 -5.57 -35.20 -17.91
N HIS A 116 -5.82 -35.59 -16.67
CA HIS A 116 -5.98 -34.70 -15.52
C HIS A 116 -4.76 -34.75 -14.59
N GLU A 117 -4.45 -33.64 -13.89
CA GLU A 117 -3.33 -33.54 -12.94
C GLU A 117 -3.46 -34.44 -11.69
N THR A 118 -4.62 -35.07 -11.46
CA THR A 118 -4.83 -36.01 -10.35
C THR A 118 -5.12 -37.42 -10.87
N PRO A 119 -4.23 -38.40 -10.62
CA PRO A 119 -4.56 -39.79 -10.90
C PRO A 119 -5.62 -40.24 -9.89
N LYS A 120 -6.87 -40.40 -10.34
CA LYS A 120 -7.89 -41.08 -9.52
C LYS A 120 -7.42 -42.52 -9.27
N LEU A 121 -7.36 -42.93 -8.01
CA LEU A 121 -6.94 -44.25 -7.53
C LEU A 121 -7.89 -45.41 -7.91
N GLN A 122 -8.80 -45.22 -8.86
CA GLN A 122 -9.74 -46.25 -9.30
C GLN A 122 -9.77 -46.31 -10.83
N PRO A 123 -9.42 -47.45 -11.45
CA PRO A 123 -9.62 -47.64 -12.87
C PRO A 123 -11.12 -47.82 -13.12
N GLN A 124 -11.85 -46.74 -13.36
CA GLN A 124 -13.15 -46.83 -14.00
C GLN A 124 -12.92 -47.25 -15.46
N ILE A 125 -13.47 -48.39 -15.84
CA ILE A 125 -13.55 -48.82 -17.25
C ILE A 125 -14.49 -47.81 -17.92
N ILE A 126 -13.93 -46.89 -18.70
CA ILE A 126 -14.67 -45.87 -19.44
C ILE A 126 -14.82 -46.36 -20.88
N ASP A 127 -16.05 -46.44 -21.36
CA ASP A 127 -16.36 -46.82 -22.74
C ASP A 127 -16.04 -45.64 -23.68
N LEU A 128 -14.85 -45.66 -24.28
CA LEU A 128 -14.29 -44.58 -25.11
C LEU A 128 -14.68 -44.71 -26.60
N THR A 129 -15.61 -45.60 -26.93
CA THR A 129 -15.97 -45.95 -28.32
C THR A 129 -16.64 -44.80 -29.09
N ASN A 130 -17.38 -43.91 -28.42
CA ASN A 130 -18.12 -42.80 -29.05
C ASN A 130 -17.43 -41.42 -28.95
N ALA A 131 -16.24 -41.35 -28.35
CA ALA A 131 -15.52 -40.09 -28.11
C ALA A 131 -15.29 -39.20 -29.36
N PRO A 132 -14.97 -39.72 -30.57
CA PRO A 132 -14.79 -38.85 -31.74
C PRO A 132 -16.11 -38.26 -32.27
N GLU A 133 -17.22 -39.00 -32.18
CA GLU A 133 -18.55 -38.52 -32.60
C GLU A 133 -19.09 -37.44 -31.66
N ASP A 134 -18.87 -37.62 -30.36
CA ASP A 134 -19.17 -36.61 -29.34
C ASP A 134 -18.35 -35.34 -29.54
N PHE A 135 -17.06 -35.48 -29.88
CA PHE A 135 -16.18 -34.34 -30.18
C PHE A 135 -16.64 -33.56 -31.41
N ASN A 136 -17.00 -34.25 -32.50
CA ASN A 136 -17.52 -33.62 -33.71
C ASN A 136 -18.87 -32.93 -33.45
N SER A 137 -19.76 -33.57 -32.69
CA SER A 137 -21.03 -32.97 -32.26
C SER A 137 -20.83 -31.71 -31.41
N LEU A 138 -19.86 -31.73 -30.49
CA LEU A 138 -19.52 -30.59 -29.66
C LEU A 138 -18.96 -29.43 -30.50
N CYS A 139 -18.09 -29.73 -31.47
CA CYS A 139 -17.56 -28.73 -32.39
C CYS A 139 -18.66 -28.07 -33.23
N ASP A 140 -19.61 -28.85 -33.74
CA ASP A 140 -20.76 -28.33 -34.51
C ASP A 140 -21.59 -27.35 -33.66
N ILE A 141 -21.98 -27.77 -32.44
CA ILE A 141 -22.77 -26.95 -31.51
C ILE A 141 -22.03 -25.65 -31.17
N VAL A 142 -20.73 -25.73 -30.86
CA VAL A 142 -19.91 -24.55 -30.54
C VAL A 142 -19.82 -23.57 -31.71
N MET A 143 -19.56 -24.07 -32.93
CA MET A 143 -19.47 -23.22 -34.12
C MET A 143 -20.80 -22.55 -34.46
N ARG A 144 -21.91 -23.27 -34.29
CA ARG A 144 -23.28 -22.77 -34.47
C ARG A 144 -23.61 -21.67 -33.45
N LEU A 145 -23.33 -21.91 -32.17
CA LEU A 145 -23.51 -20.91 -31.11
C LEU A 145 -22.63 -19.67 -31.33
N LEU A 146 -21.37 -19.84 -31.74
CA LEU A 146 -20.47 -18.71 -32.03
C LEU A 146 -20.97 -17.84 -33.18
N ARG A 147 -21.50 -18.45 -34.26
CA ARG A 147 -22.11 -17.69 -35.37
C ARG A 147 -23.28 -16.84 -34.91
N MET A 148 -24.15 -17.39 -34.05
CA MET A 148 -25.29 -16.66 -33.50
C MET A 148 -24.86 -15.49 -32.60
N VAL A 149 -23.79 -15.69 -31.82
CA VAL A 149 -23.28 -14.68 -30.88
C VAL A 149 -22.51 -13.56 -31.60
N LEU A 150 -21.84 -13.87 -32.71
CA LEU A 150 -21.05 -12.92 -33.51
C LEU A 150 -21.85 -12.20 -34.61
N SER A 151 -23.19 -12.36 -34.61
CA SER A 151 -24.10 -11.65 -35.51
C SER A 151 -24.21 -10.15 -35.16
N ASP A 152 -24.37 -9.31 -36.18
CA ASP A 152 -24.55 -7.87 -36.08
C ASP A 152 -25.74 -7.47 -36.99
N PRO A 153 -26.88 -6.98 -36.45
CA PRO A 153 -27.11 -6.54 -35.07
C PRO A 153 -27.32 -7.68 -34.05
N PRO A 154 -27.01 -7.47 -32.75
CA PRO A 154 -27.16 -8.50 -31.72
C PRO A 154 -28.64 -8.78 -31.43
N THR A 155 -29.06 -10.03 -31.62
CA THR A 155 -30.42 -10.48 -31.29
C THR A 155 -30.61 -10.75 -29.79
N PHE A 156 -31.85 -10.87 -29.33
CA PHE A 156 -32.15 -11.29 -27.94
C PHE A 156 -31.49 -12.63 -27.57
N VAL A 157 -31.41 -13.57 -28.52
CA VAL A 157 -30.77 -14.87 -28.29
C VAL A 157 -29.27 -14.68 -28.08
N SER A 158 -28.61 -13.90 -28.95
CA SER A 158 -27.20 -13.53 -28.83
C SER A 158 -26.91 -12.85 -27.48
N MET A 159 -27.73 -11.88 -27.09
CA MET A 159 -27.60 -11.17 -25.81
C MET A 159 -27.86 -12.07 -24.60
N THR A 160 -28.77 -13.04 -24.70
CA THR A 160 -29.03 -14.01 -23.63
C THR A 160 -27.83 -14.93 -23.42
N VAL A 161 -27.21 -15.39 -24.51
CA VAL A 161 -25.99 -16.21 -24.44
C VAL A 161 -24.83 -15.40 -23.86
N LEU A 162 -24.59 -14.18 -24.36
CA LEU A 162 -23.51 -13.30 -23.89
C LEU A 162 -23.63 -12.93 -22.40
N ASN A 163 -24.83 -12.67 -21.91
CA ASN A 163 -25.02 -12.21 -20.53
C ASN A 163 -25.11 -13.34 -19.50
N ARG A 164 -25.50 -14.56 -19.89
CA ARG A 164 -25.80 -15.65 -18.94
C ARG A 164 -24.97 -16.92 -19.12
N HIS A 165 -24.46 -17.19 -20.32
CA HIS A 165 -23.82 -18.45 -20.66
C HIS A 165 -22.45 -18.27 -21.33
N LEU A 166 -21.86 -17.08 -21.24
CA LEU A 166 -20.58 -16.77 -21.85
C LEU A 166 -19.42 -17.60 -21.28
N ASP A 167 -19.44 -17.87 -19.98
CA ASP A 167 -18.45 -18.71 -19.30
C ASP A 167 -18.49 -20.16 -19.80
N GLN A 168 -19.69 -20.74 -19.94
CA GLN A 168 -19.90 -22.09 -20.48
C GLN A 168 -19.45 -22.17 -21.94
N LEU A 169 -19.80 -21.16 -22.76
CA LEU A 169 -19.39 -21.08 -24.16
C LEU A 169 -17.87 -20.96 -24.28
N LEU A 170 -17.25 -20.02 -23.56
CA LEU A 170 -15.79 -19.82 -23.59
C LEU A 170 -15.03 -21.05 -23.10
N ARG A 171 -15.54 -21.76 -22.07
CA ARG A 171 -14.95 -23.01 -21.60
C ARG A 171 -14.84 -24.02 -22.73
N ALA A 172 -15.95 -24.28 -23.43
CA ALA A 172 -16.00 -25.22 -24.55
C ALA A 172 -15.10 -24.77 -25.71
N CYS A 173 -15.15 -23.49 -26.06
CA CYS A 173 -14.33 -22.90 -27.12
C CYS A 173 -12.83 -23.03 -26.85
N ILE A 174 -12.38 -22.72 -25.62
CA ILE A 174 -10.96 -22.78 -25.24
C ILE A 174 -10.51 -24.24 -25.15
N SER A 175 -11.34 -25.13 -24.61
CA SER A 175 -11.00 -26.55 -24.48
C SER A 175 -10.78 -27.24 -25.82
N ILE A 176 -11.59 -26.90 -26.83
CA ILE A 176 -11.49 -27.45 -28.19
C ILE A 176 -10.42 -26.70 -28.99
N GLY A 177 -10.42 -25.36 -28.93
CA GLY A 177 -9.55 -24.52 -29.75
C GLY A 177 -8.06 -24.70 -29.45
N TRP A 178 -7.68 -24.97 -28.19
CA TRP A 178 -6.28 -25.14 -27.78
C TRP A 178 -5.93 -26.58 -27.38
N ILE A 179 -6.64 -27.55 -27.92
CA ILE A 179 -6.35 -28.97 -27.69
C ILE A 179 -4.92 -29.32 -28.17
N PRO A 180 -4.13 -30.10 -27.41
CA PRO A 180 -2.83 -30.60 -27.86
C PRO A 180 -2.95 -31.44 -29.14
N ARG A 181 -1.94 -31.37 -30.01
CA ARG A 181 -1.94 -32.09 -31.31
C ARG A 181 -2.10 -33.60 -31.17
N SER A 182 -1.71 -34.19 -30.04
CA SER A 182 -1.85 -35.61 -29.74
C SER A 182 -3.28 -36.06 -29.44
N LEU A 183 -4.18 -35.14 -29.11
CA LEU A 183 -5.56 -35.40 -28.70
C LEU A 183 -6.58 -34.84 -29.71
N CYS A 184 -6.11 -34.23 -30.81
CA CYS A 184 -6.95 -33.61 -31.82
C CYS A 184 -7.38 -34.65 -32.88
N PRO A 185 -8.68 -34.82 -33.14
CA PRO A 185 -9.15 -35.59 -34.28
C PRO A 185 -8.70 -34.93 -35.61
N PRO A 186 -8.46 -35.72 -36.67
CA PRO A 186 -7.93 -35.23 -37.94
C PRO A 186 -8.89 -34.32 -38.73
N GLU A 187 -10.19 -34.35 -38.42
CA GLU A 187 -11.24 -33.64 -39.17
C GLU A 187 -11.45 -32.19 -38.69
N VAL A 188 -10.92 -31.82 -37.52
CA VAL A 188 -11.21 -30.52 -36.91
C VAL A 188 -10.09 -29.51 -37.18
N THR A 189 -10.47 -28.27 -37.47
CA THR A 189 -9.54 -27.15 -37.68
C THR A 189 -9.58 -26.17 -36.50
N PRO A 190 -8.76 -26.40 -35.45
CA PRO A 190 -8.56 -25.45 -34.35
C PRO A 190 -8.30 -23.98 -34.74
N PRO A 191 -7.59 -23.62 -35.85
CA PRO A 191 -7.30 -22.21 -36.13
C PRO A 191 -8.54 -21.35 -36.39
N LEU A 192 -9.59 -21.90 -37.00
CA LEU A 192 -10.82 -21.15 -37.25
C LEU A 192 -11.50 -20.78 -35.93
N LEU A 193 -11.65 -21.76 -35.04
CA LEU A 193 -12.24 -21.55 -33.71
C LEU A 193 -11.43 -20.54 -32.88
N ARG A 194 -10.09 -20.58 -32.95
CA ARG A 194 -9.23 -19.58 -32.28
C ARG A 194 -9.46 -18.17 -32.79
N ALA A 195 -9.68 -18.00 -34.10
CA ALA A 195 -9.98 -16.71 -34.71
C ALA A 195 -11.35 -16.19 -34.23
N GLU A 196 -12.37 -17.05 -34.17
CA GLU A 196 -13.70 -16.69 -33.67
C GLU A 196 -13.69 -16.28 -32.20
N VAL A 197 -12.98 -17.03 -31.36
CA VAL A 197 -12.77 -16.65 -29.96
C VAL A 197 -12.05 -15.31 -29.88
N GLY A 198 -11.03 -15.09 -30.71
CA GLY A 198 -10.35 -13.79 -30.80
C GLY A 198 -11.30 -12.63 -31.12
N ARG A 199 -12.19 -12.82 -32.09
CA ARG A 199 -13.22 -11.83 -32.46
C ARG A 199 -14.19 -11.57 -31.32
N LEU A 200 -14.69 -12.64 -30.68
CA LEU A 200 -15.62 -12.56 -29.55
C LEU A 200 -15.01 -11.78 -28.37
N LEU A 201 -13.77 -12.12 -27.99
CA LEU A 201 -13.10 -11.44 -26.87
C LEU A 201 -12.80 -9.96 -27.20
N GLN A 202 -12.65 -9.60 -28.48
CA GLN A 202 -12.43 -8.21 -28.90
C GLN A 202 -13.72 -7.40 -28.98
N SER A 203 -14.85 -8.00 -29.33
CA SER A 203 -16.14 -7.30 -29.44
C SER A 203 -16.75 -6.93 -28.09
N MET A 204 -16.38 -7.64 -27.02
CA MET A 204 -16.93 -7.42 -25.68
C MET A 204 -16.07 -6.48 -24.81
N PRO A 205 -16.69 -5.86 -23.78
CA PRO A 205 -15.96 -5.15 -22.74
C PRO A 205 -14.94 -6.04 -22.02
N SER A 206 -13.81 -5.43 -21.61
CA SER A 206 -12.74 -6.11 -20.86
C SER A 206 -13.24 -6.68 -19.54
N SER A 207 -14.14 -5.98 -18.83
CA SER A 207 -14.70 -6.43 -17.55
C SER A 207 -15.45 -7.77 -17.66
N GLN A 208 -16.38 -7.86 -18.62
CA GLN A 208 -17.15 -9.07 -18.89
C GLN A 208 -16.24 -10.23 -19.34
N THR A 209 -15.26 -9.92 -20.19
CA THR A 209 -14.32 -10.91 -20.71
C THR A 209 -13.42 -11.48 -19.62
N ILE A 210 -12.87 -10.62 -18.75
CA ILE A 210 -12.01 -11.02 -17.63
C ILE A 210 -12.81 -11.83 -16.61
N ALA A 211 -14.04 -11.42 -16.29
CA ALA A 211 -14.92 -12.15 -15.38
C ALA A 211 -15.24 -13.57 -15.91
N ALA A 212 -15.55 -13.68 -17.21
CA ALA A 212 -15.86 -14.96 -17.82
C ALA A 212 -14.63 -15.90 -17.86
N LEU A 213 -13.45 -15.38 -18.25
CA LEU A 213 -12.20 -16.16 -18.21
C LEU A 213 -11.81 -16.56 -16.78
N GLY A 214 -12.06 -15.71 -15.79
CA GLY A 214 -11.90 -16.02 -14.37
C GLY A 214 -12.83 -17.14 -13.91
N SER A 215 -14.10 -17.13 -14.34
CA SER A 215 -15.05 -18.21 -14.09
C SER A 215 -14.53 -19.54 -14.63
N VAL A 216 -14.06 -19.58 -15.89
CA VAL A 216 -13.49 -20.78 -16.53
C VAL A 216 -12.30 -21.36 -15.74
N LEU A 217 -11.46 -20.51 -15.14
CA LEU A 217 -10.33 -20.93 -14.29
C LEU A 217 -10.78 -21.51 -12.94
N SER A 218 -11.89 -21.02 -12.39
CA SER A 218 -12.41 -21.44 -11.09
C SER A 218 -13.14 -22.79 -11.14
N MET A 219 -13.63 -23.20 -12.32
CA MET A 219 -14.35 -24.46 -12.51
C MET A 219 -13.44 -25.68 -12.36
N GLN A 220 -13.86 -26.68 -11.59
CA GLN A 220 -13.17 -27.96 -11.44
C GLN A 220 -13.98 -29.10 -12.07
N PRO A 221 -13.36 -30.08 -12.76
CA PRO A 221 -11.94 -30.17 -13.10
C PRO A 221 -11.56 -29.26 -14.28
N CYS A 222 -10.46 -28.50 -14.17
CA CYS A 222 -9.92 -27.68 -15.27
C CYS A 222 -8.68 -28.35 -15.91
N PRO A 223 -8.70 -28.70 -17.21
CA PRO A 223 -7.53 -29.26 -17.90
C PRO A 223 -6.33 -28.31 -17.90
N THR A 224 -5.11 -28.86 -17.91
CA THR A 224 -3.87 -28.07 -17.83
C THR A 224 -3.67 -27.14 -19.02
N HIS A 225 -4.08 -27.56 -20.23
CA HIS A 225 -4.01 -26.71 -21.42
C HIS A 225 -5.01 -25.55 -21.35
N VAL A 226 -6.20 -25.77 -20.80
CA VAL A 226 -7.21 -24.73 -20.60
C VAL A 226 -6.69 -23.69 -19.62
N ARG A 227 -6.11 -24.11 -18.49
CA ARG A 227 -5.52 -23.21 -17.49
C ARG A 227 -4.44 -22.32 -18.10
N LYS A 228 -3.47 -22.91 -18.81
CA LYS A 228 -2.39 -22.17 -19.49
C LYS A 228 -2.92 -21.19 -20.53
N THR A 229 -3.87 -21.62 -21.36
CA THR A 229 -4.47 -20.76 -22.40
C THR A 229 -5.27 -19.61 -21.79
N CYS A 230 -6.07 -19.86 -20.75
CA CYS A 230 -6.82 -18.82 -20.05
C CYS A 230 -5.88 -17.75 -19.45
N SER A 231 -4.76 -18.14 -18.85
CA SER A 231 -3.75 -17.18 -18.36
C SER A 231 -3.20 -16.31 -19.49
N VAL A 232 -2.84 -16.89 -20.65
CA VAL A 232 -2.35 -16.13 -21.81
C VAL A 232 -3.42 -15.19 -22.37
N LEU A 233 -4.68 -15.62 -22.44
CA LEU A 233 -5.79 -14.80 -22.92
C LEU A 233 -6.10 -13.66 -21.94
N LEU A 234 -6.09 -13.90 -20.63
CA LEU A 234 -6.24 -12.88 -19.60
C LEU A 234 -5.16 -11.82 -19.71
N SER A 235 -3.90 -12.22 -19.87
CA SER A 235 -2.79 -11.29 -20.09
C SER A 235 -3.00 -10.40 -21.32
N LYS A 236 -3.51 -10.96 -22.42
CA LYS A 236 -3.86 -10.17 -23.62
C LYS A 236 -5.01 -9.19 -23.36
N GLN A 237 -5.98 -9.57 -22.53
CA GLN A 237 -7.08 -8.67 -22.16
C GLN A 237 -6.61 -7.53 -21.25
N LEU A 238 -5.69 -7.79 -20.31
CA LEU A 238 -5.07 -6.75 -19.48
C LEU A 238 -4.23 -5.78 -20.32
N ALA A 239 -3.63 -6.28 -21.41
CA ALA A 239 -2.89 -5.46 -22.36
C ALA A 239 -3.78 -4.56 -23.25
N ARG A 240 -5.12 -4.65 -23.17
CA ARG A 240 -6.04 -3.68 -23.82
C ARG A 240 -6.08 -2.34 -23.06
N PRO A 241 -6.41 -1.22 -23.71
CA PRO A 241 -6.46 0.10 -23.06
C PRO A 241 -7.36 0.10 -21.81
N ASP A 242 -8.56 -0.47 -21.89
CA ASP A 242 -9.49 -0.62 -20.76
C ASP A 242 -9.28 -1.91 -19.95
N GLY A 243 -8.18 -2.63 -20.16
CA GLY A 243 -7.94 -3.95 -19.55
C GLY A 243 -7.86 -3.89 -18.03
N ILE A 244 -7.05 -2.97 -17.50
CA ILE A 244 -6.83 -2.81 -16.06
C ILE A 244 -8.10 -2.29 -15.37
N ARG A 245 -8.78 -1.31 -15.99
CA ARG A 245 -10.07 -0.83 -15.51
C ARG A 245 -11.12 -1.94 -15.49
N GLY A 246 -11.13 -2.79 -16.53
CA GLY A 246 -11.97 -3.97 -16.62
C GLY A 246 -11.70 -5.00 -15.53
N LEU A 247 -10.42 -5.23 -15.19
CA LEU A 247 -10.04 -6.09 -14.07
C LEU A 247 -10.61 -5.56 -12.75
N CYS A 248 -10.39 -4.27 -12.45
CA CYS A 248 -10.95 -3.64 -11.26
C CYS A 248 -12.48 -3.74 -11.23
N ALA A 249 -13.17 -3.45 -12.35
CA ALA A 249 -14.62 -3.57 -12.46
C ALA A 249 -15.12 -5.02 -12.26
N SER A 250 -14.35 -6.02 -12.69
CA SER A 250 -14.71 -7.43 -12.51
C SER A 250 -14.58 -7.91 -11.06
N VAL A 251 -13.60 -7.39 -10.31
CA VAL A 251 -13.29 -7.83 -8.94
C VAL A 251 -14.08 -7.03 -7.89
N PHE A 252 -14.19 -5.72 -8.10
CA PHE A 252 -14.86 -4.79 -7.19
C PHE A 252 -16.32 -4.54 -7.59
N GLY A 253 -16.63 -4.48 -8.87
CA GLY A 253 -17.88 -3.91 -9.40
C GLY A 253 -17.66 -2.49 -9.92
N GLU A 254 -18.64 -1.93 -10.64
CA GLU A 254 -18.50 -0.63 -11.32
C GLU A 254 -18.60 0.58 -10.37
N ASN A 255 -19.26 0.45 -9.21
CA ASN A 255 -19.56 1.56 -8.28
C ASN A 255 -19.25 1.20 -6.81
N VAL A 256 -18.01 0.81 -6.52
CA VAL A 256 -17.61 0.48 -5.15
C VAL A 256 -16.63 1.51 -4.60
N GLU A 257 -17.02 2.15 -3.51
CA GLU A 257 -16.20 3.14 -2.79
C GLU A 257 -15.18 2.48 -1.86
N ASP A 258 -15.58 1.40 -1.17
CA ASP A 258 -14.69 0.66 -0.26
C ASP A 258 -14.55 -0.81 -0.66
N ALA A 259 -13.31 -1.25 -0.82
CA ALA A 259 -12.98 -2.60 -1.25
C ALA A 259 -12.14 -3.31 -0.18
N PRO A 260 -12.45 -4.57 0.16
CA PRO A 260 -11.67 -5.32 1.13
C PRO A 260 -10.23 -5.51 0.65
N LEU A 261 -9.28 -5.42 1.58
CA LEU A 261 -7.84 -5.50 1.29
C LEU A 261 -7.47 -6.76 0.49
N GLU A 262 -8.09 -7.90 0.79
CA GLU A 262 -7.84 -9.16 0.08
C GLU A 262 -8.06 -9.06 -1.43
N LYS A 263 -9.09 -8.30 -1.85
CA LYS A 263 -9.38 -8.08 -3.27
C LYS A 263 -8.38 -7.11 -3.91
N ILE A 264 -7.94 -6.09 -3.17
CA ILE A 264 -6.90 -5.14 -3.60
C ILE A 264 -5.57 -5.89 -3.79
N GLU A 265 -5.19 -6.73 -2.83
CA GLU A 265 -4.01 -7.59 -2.92
C GLU A 265 -4.11 -8.62 -4.05
N HIS A 266 -5.31 -9.12 -4.32
CA HIS A 266 -5.54 -10.02 -5.45
C HIS A 266 -5.28 -9.31 -6.78
N VAL A 267 -5.86 -8.11 -6.98
CA VAL A 267 -5.62 -7.30 -8.19
C VAL A 267 -4.14 -6.97 -8.35
N ALA A 268 -3.47 -6.55 -7.28
CA ALA A 268 -2.04 -6.25 -7.33
C ALA A 268 -1.18 -7.49 -7.60
N ARG A 269 -1.53 -8.67 -7.08
CA ARG A 269 -0.85 -9.92 -7.44
C ARG A 269 -0.99 -10.21 -8.94
N VAL A 270 -2.19 -10.08 -9.50
CA VAL A 270 -2.44 -10.32 -10.93
C VAL A 270 -1.63 -9.35 -11.80
N LEU A 271 -1.56 -8.07 -11.41
CA LEU A 271 -0.84 -7.04 -12.16
C LEU A 271 0.69 -7.09 -11.99
N THR A 272 1.19 -7.70 -10.92
CA THR A 272 2.65 -7.89 -10.71
C THR A 272 3.18 -9.19 -11.29
N THR A 273 2.29 -10.17 -11.57
CA THR A 273 2.68 -11.42 -12.24
C THR A 273 2.71 -11.25 -13.76
N ALA A 274 3.91 -11.19 -14.33
CA ALA A 274 4.06 -11.14 -15.79
C ALA A 274 3.60 -12.44 -16.48
N PRO A 275 3.04 -12.35 -17.70
CA PRO A 275 2.68 -13.51 -18.52
C PRO A 275 3.88 -14.38 -18.85
N SER A 276 3.65 -15.68 -19.06
CA SER A 276 4.67 -16.61 -19.57
C SER A 276 5.08 -16.21 -21.00
N GLY A 277 6.30 -15.68 -21.17
CA GLY A 277 6.89 -15.38 -22.48
C GLY A 277 7.10 -13.88 -22.79
N THR A 278 6.70 -12.96 -21.91
CA THR A 278 7.00 -11.52 -22.02
C THR A 278 7.98 -11.11 -20.94
N ALA A 279 8.97 -10.27 -21.28
CA ALA A 279 9.88 -9.70 -20.28
C ALA A 279 9.10 -8.79 -19.32
N LEU A 280 9.52 -8.75 -18.05
CA LEU A 280 8.90 -7.92 -17.01
C LEU A 280 8.92 -6.43 -17.38
N GLU A 281 10.01 -5.96 -18.00
CA GLU A 281 10.19 -4.56 -18.39
C GLU A 281 9.23 -4.14 -19.50
N ASP A 282 9.08 -4.95 -20.55
CA ASP A 282 8.13 -4.71 -21.65
C ASP A 282 6.69 -4.69 -21.15
N TYR A 283 6.36 -5.58 -20.22
CA TYR A 283 5.03 -5.63 -19.62
C TYR A 283 4.75 -4.40 -18.75
N PHE A 284 5.70 -3.99 -17.91
CA PHE A 284 5.54 -2.81 -17.06
C PHE A 284 5.56 -1.50 -17.85
N SER A 285 6.32 -1.40 -18.94
CA SER A 285 6.29 -0.19 -19.79
C SER A 285 4.91 0.03 -20.43
N ALA A 286 4.20 -1.04 -20.78
CA ALA A 286 2.83 -0.96 -21.31
C ALA A 286 1.76 -0.73 -20.23
N THR A 287 1.97 -1.28 -19.03
CA THR A 287 0.95 -1.31 -17.96
C THR A 287 1.03 -0.06 -17.06
N THR A 288 2.22 0.46 -16.81
CA THR A 288 2.45 1.60 -15.89
C THR A 288 1.67 2.86 -16.28
N PRO A 289 1.69 3.34 -17.55
CA PRO A 289 0.96 4.55 -17.92
C PRO A 289 -0.54 4.45 -17.65
N ARG A 290 -1.10 3.23 -17.80
CA ARG A 290 -2.52 2.95 -17.56
C ARG A 290 -2.85 2.88 -16.07
N LEU A 291 -1.93 2.39 -15.24
CA LEU A 291 -2.08 2.46 -13.78
C LEU A 291 -2.02 3.90 -13.27
N LEU A 292 -1.15 4.74 -13.87
CA LEU A 292 -1.09 6.16 -13.54
C LEU A 292 -2.38 6.90 -13.92
N ASP A 293 -3.01 6.56 -15.05
CA ASP A 293 -4.30 7.14 -15.45
C ASP A 293 -5.43 6.82 -14.45
N LEU A 294 -5.40 5.62 -13.85
CA LEU A 294 -6.35 5.21 -12.82
C LEU A 294 -6.20 5.96 -11.49
N LEU A 295 -5.10 6.68 -11.27
CA LEU A 295 -4.89 7.50 -10.07
C LEU A 295 -5.56 8.88 -10.16
N SER A 296 -6.17 9.23 -11.30
CA SER A 296 -6.90 10.49 -11.46
C SER A 296 -8.17 10.56 -10.59
N ASP A 297 -8.56 11.77 -10.18
CA ASP A 297 -9.70 12.00 -9.28
C ASP A 297 -11.07 11.60 -9.85
N ARG A 298 -11.15 11.30 -11.16
CA ARG A 298 -12.40 10.90 -11.83
C ARG A 298 -12.73 9.42 -11.64
N VAL A 299 -11.83 8.66 -11.01
CA VAL A 299 -11.91 7.20 -10.89
C VAL A 299 -12.33 6.81 -9.46
N PRO A 300 -13.15 5.76 -9.27
CA PRO A 300 -13.56 5.31 -7.94
C PRO A 300 -12.38 5.03 -6.99
N VAL A 301 -12.57 5.30 -5.70
CA VAL A 301 -11.52 5.17 -4.67
C VAL A 301 -10.93 3.77 -4.62
N ALA A 302 -11.75 2.71 -4.72
CA ALA A 302 -11.27 1.33 -4.75
C ALA A 302 -10.28 1.06 -5.90
N PHE A 303 -10.49 1.69 -7.06
CA PHE A 303 -9.65 1.51 -8.25
C PHE A 303 -8.34 2.27 -8.07
N ARG A 304 -8.40 3.49 -7.51
CA ARG A 304 -7.22 4.28 -7.13
C ARG A 304 -6.34 3.52 -6.13
N ARG A 305 -6.94 2.95 -5.08
CA ARG A 305 -6.22 2.12 -4.08
C ARG A 305 -5.58 0.90 -4.71
N ALA A 306 -6.30 0.18 -5.58
CA ALA A 306 -5.74 -0.97 -6.30
C ALA A 306 -4.58 -0.61 -7.22
N ALA A 307 -4.68 0.51 -7.95
CA ALA A 307 -3.61 1.00 -8.81
C ALA A 307 -2.39 1.42 -7.99
N ALA A 308 -2.59 2.22 -6.94
CA ALA A 308 -1.52 2.72 -6.08
C ALA A 308 -0.78 1.57 -5.38
N PHE A 309 -1.52 0.61 -4.81
CA PHE A 309 -0.95 -0.58 -4.17
C PHE A 309 -0.17 -1.46 -5.17
N SER A 310 -0.68 -1.60 -6.40
CA SER A 310 0.04 -2.33 -7.46
C SER A 310 1.36 -1.65 -7.83
N ILE A 311 1.35 -0.32 -8.01
CA ILE A 311 2.57 0.46 -8.32
C ILE A 311 3.58 0.35 -7.18
N SER A 312 3.15 0.44 -5.92
CA SER A 312 4.03 0.27 -4.76
C SER A 312 4.76 -1.09 -4.79
N ARG A 313 4.06 -2.18 -5.09
CA ARG A 313 4.70 -3.50 -5.24
C ARG A 313 5.63 -3.54 -6.45
N MET A 314 5.26 -2.93 -7.58
CA MET A 314 6.15 -2.85 -8.76
C MET A 314 7.45 -2.09 -8.46
N LEU A 315 7.40 -1.04 -7.62
CA LEU A 315 8.58 -0.28 -7.19
C LEU A 315 9.50 -1.07 -6.25
N SER A 316 8.98 -2.10 -5.56
CA SER A 316 9.80 -3.03 -4.77
C SER A 316 10.46 -4.15 -5.60
N MET A 317 10.14 -4.25 -6.90
CA MET A 317 10.66 -5.28 -7.80
C MET A 317 11.86 -4.77 -8.63
N SER A 318 12.58 -5.69 -9.29
CA SER A 318 13.78 -5.38 -10.07
C SER A 318 13.56 -4.39 -11.23
N ALA A 319 12.31 -4.24 -11.70
CA ALA A 319 11.95 -3.36 -12.81
C ALA A 319 11.38 -2.00 -12.34
N ALA A 320 11.69 -1.57 -11.11
CA ALA A 320 11.30 -0.27 -10.56
C ALA A 320 11.72 0.90 -11.45
N SER A 321 12.86 0.79 -12.15
CA SER A 321 13.38 1.80 -13.08
C SER A 321 12.38 2.19 -14.18
N VAL A 322 11.59 1.24 -14.69
CA VAL A 322 10.59 1.49 -15.74
C VAL A 322 9.45 2.35 -15.21
N VAL A 323 9.05 2.11 -13.96
CA VAL A 323 7.99 2.88 -13.29
C VAL A 323 8.48 4.29 -12.98
N LEU A 324 9.68 4.41 -12.41
CA LEU A 324 10.29 5.71 -12.09
C LEU A 324 10.55 6.53 -13.36
N ALA A 325 10.97 5.88 -14.46
CA ALA A 325 11.12 6.52 -15.77
C ALA A 325 9.80 7.03 -16.37
N SER A 326 8.63 6.65 -15.84
CA SER A 326 7.34 7.21 -16.25
C SER A 326 6.91 8.42 -15.39
N ILE A 327 7.46 8.56 -14.18
CA ILE A 327 7.05 9.56 -13.17
C ILE A 327 8.05 10.72 -13.11
N HIS A 328 9.35 10.41 -13.02
CA HIS A 328 10.41 11.39 -12.77
C HIS A 328 10.73 12.32 -13.93
N PRO A 329 10.59 11.96 -15.23
CA PRO A 329 10.93 12.88 -16.32
C PRO A 329 10.18 14.21 -16.25
N SER A 330 8.92 14.25 -15.79
CA SER A 330 8.17 15.50 -15.64
C SER A 330 8.83 16.54 -14.72
N PHE A 331 9.74 16.10 -13.83
CA PHE A 331 10.48 16.97 -12.91
C PHE A 331 11.95 17.13 -13.28
N LEU A 332 12.57 16.10 -13.88
CA LEU A 332 14.01 16.06 -14.14
C LEU A 332 14.41 16.44 -15.58
N SER A 333 13.50 16.27 -16.55
CA SER A 333 13.77 16.54 -17.97
C SER A 333 12.49 17.07 -18.62
N PHE A 334 12.42 18.37 -18.89
CA PHE A 334 11.20 19.04 -19.35
C PHE A 334 10.64 18.38 -20.62
N HIS A 335 9.61 17.54 -20.47
CA HIS A 335 8.89 16.90 -21.57
C HIS A 335 7.50 17.56 -21.67
N PRO A 336 7.13 18.18 -22.80
CA PRO A 336 5.90 18.97 -22.92
C PRO A 336 4.60 18.15 -22.87
N SER A 337 4.67 16.82 -22.73
CA SER A 337 3.52 15.90 -22.82
C SER A 337 2.72 15.78 -21.53
N VAL A 338 3.32 16.02 -20.34
CA VAL A 338 2.62 15.89 -19.06
C VAL A 338 2.95 17.07 -18.15
N SER A 339 1.91 17.79 -17.71
CA SER A 339 2.08 18.93 -16.80
C SER A 339 2.59 18.47 -15.43
N PRO A 340 3.59 19.14 -14.83
CA PRO A 340 4.13 18.80 -13.51
C PRO A 340 3.05 18.85 -12.42
N ARG A 341 2.02 19.70 -12.57
CA ARG A 341 0.87 19.76 -11.65
C ARG A 341 0.07 18.46 -11.61
N ILE A 342 -0.19 17.88 -12.78
CA ILE A 342 -0.89 16.59 -12.86
C ILE A 342 -0.03 15.54 -12.18
N MET A 343 1.27 15.50 -12.48
CA MET A 343 2.17 14.51 -11.86
C MET A 343 2.26 14.65 -10.33
N LEU A 344 2.27 15.88 -9.79
CA LEU A 344 2.20 16.10 -8.35
C LEU A 344 0.91 15.54 -7.75
N SER A 345 -0.24 15.75 -8.40
CA SER A 345 -1.51 15.15 -7.95
C SER A 345 -1.50 13.62 -8.02
N THR A 346 -0.81 13.03 -9.00
CA THR A 346 -0.64 11.58 -9.12
C THR A 346 0.25 11.03 -8.01
N ILE A 347 1.36 11.71 -7.68
CA ILE A 347 2.24 11.34 -6.56
C ILE A 347 1.48 11.46 -5.23
N THR A 348 0.69 12.54 -5.05
CA THR A 348 -0.18 12.72 -3.88
C THR A 348 -1.15 11.56 -3.75
N SER A 349 -1.84 11.21 -4.85
CA SER A 349 -2.77 10.09 -4.90
C SER A 349 -2.09 8.75 -4.61
N LEU A 350 -0.85 8.57 -5.06
CA LEU A 350 -0.09 7.35 -4.79
C LEU A 350 0.31 7.25 -3.31
N LEU A 351 0.83 8.31 -2.71
CA LEU A 351 1.25 8.34 -1.30
C LEU A 351 0.07 8.22 -0.34
N THR A 352 -1.09 8.79 -0.67
CA THR A 352 -2.30 8.73 0.17
C THR A 352 -3.03 7.38 0.12
N ASN A 353 -2.88 6.63 -0.98
CA ASN A 353 -3.58 5.36 -1.20
C ASN A 353 -2.69 4.11 -1.05
N THR A 354 -1.44 4.27 -0.62
CA THR A 354 -0.49 3.17 -0.36
C THR A 354 -0.17 3.04 1.12
N ASP A 355 0.32 1.86 1.53
CA ASP A 355 0.85 1.69 2.87
C ASP A 355 2.12 2.56 3.03
N PRO A 356 2.20 3.40 4.08
CA PRO A 356 3.35 4.28 4.27
C PRO A 356 4.58 3.42 4.55
N SER A 357 5.44 3.31 3.54
CA SER A 357 6.70 2.59 3.62
C SER A 357 7.86 3.55 3.33
N PRO A 358 8.88 3.61 4.20
CA PRO A 358 10.00 4.54 4.03
C PRO A 358 10.80 4.25 2.75
N SER A 359 10.86 2.97 2.34
CA SER A 359 11.49 2.54 1.08
C SER A 359 10.75 3.06 -0.16
N LEU A 360 9.41 3.13 -0.13
CA LEU A 360 8.62 3.70 -1.21
C LEU A 360 8.84 5.21 -1.30
N VAL A 361 8.80 5.91 -0.16
CA VAL A 361 9.03 7.36 -0.10
C VAL A 361 10.44 7.72 -0.56
N SER A 362 11.46 6.96 -0.12
CA SER A 362 12.83 7.15 -0.59
C SER A 362 12.92 6.91 -2.10
N SER A 363 12.51 5.74 -2.61
CA SER A 363 12.60 5.45 -4.06
C SER A 363 11.83 6.43 -4.96
N LEU A 364 10.69 6.95 -4.51
CA LEU A 364 9.85 7.86 -5.29
C LEU A 364 10.30 9.32 -5.18
N LEU A 365 10.55 9.83 -3.96
CA LEU A 365 10.81 11.25 -3.73
C LEU A 365 12.31 11.59 -3.73
N PHE A 366 13.20 10.69 -3.31
CA PHE A 366 14.65 10.97 -3.27
C PHE A 366 15.21 11.51 -4.59
N PRO A 367 14.91 10.91 -5.77
CA PRO A 367 15.52 11.37 -7.02
C PRO A 367 15.00 12.73 -7.50
N ILE A 368 13.86 13.19 -6.98
CA ILE A 368 13.19 14.43 -7.38
C ILE A 368 13.17 15.49 -6.27
N ALA A 369 13.61 15.19 -5.06
CA ALA A 369 13.50 16.08 -3.90
C ALA A 369 14.16 17.45 -4.12
N SER A 370 15.34 17.49 -4.77
CA SER A 370 16.01 18.74 -5.12
C SER A 370 15.21 19.58 -6.14
N ALA A 371 14.58 18.93 -7.12
CA ALA A 371 13.71 19.58 -8.10
C ALA A 371 12.37 20.05 -7.49
N LEU A 372 11.85 19.33 -6.48
CA LEU A 372 10.67 19.76 -5.74
C LEU A 372 10.96 20.98 -4.86
N TYR A 373 12.14 21.02 -4.22
CA TYR A 373 12.57 22.17 -3.44
C TYR A 373 12.79 23.42 -4.32
N SER A 374 13.45 23.27 -5.48
CA SER A 374 13.61 24.39 -6.40
C SER A 374 12.27 24.91 -6.90
N LEU A 375 11.32 24.02 -7.20
CA LEU A 375 9.96 24.39 -7.58
C LEU A 375 9.22 25.12 -6.45
N LEU A 376 9.36 24.67 -5.19
CA LEU A 376 8.80 25.36 -4.02
C LEU A 376 9.37 26.79 -3.89
N TYR A 377 10.68 26.96 -4.05
CA TYR A 377 11.32 28.27 -4.02
C TYR A 377 10.73 29.22 -5.07
N HIS A 378 10.58 28.76 -6.31
CA HIS A 378 9.99 29.57 -7.38
C HIS A 378 8.51 29.91 -7.14
N VAL A 379 7.73 28.96 -6.60
CA VAL A 379 6.31 29.19 -6.27
C VAL A 379 6.17 30.21 -5.14
N ASP A 380 7.07 30.19 -4.16
CA ASP A 380 7.05 31.12 -3.02
C ASP A 380 7.43 32.55 -3.38
N GLN A 381 8.26 32.74 -4.42
CA GLN A 381 8.58 34.07 -4.95
C GLN A 381 7.41 34.72 -5.73
N LEU A 382 6.47 33.92 -6.24
CA LEU A 382 5.32 34.42 -6.99
C LEU A 382 4.18 34.80 -6.04
N LYS A 383 3.89 36.11 -5.91
CA LYS A 383 2.80 36.66 -5.06
C LYS A 383 1.39 36.14 -5.42
N THR A 384 1.18 35.65 -6.64
CA THR A 384 -0.11 35.13 -7.15
C THR A 384 -0.16 33.59 -7.22
N SER A 385 0.70 32.91 -6.47
CA SER A 385 0.76 31.45 -6.46
C SER A 385 -0.48 30.80 -5.84
N ASP A 386 -0.77 29.59 -6.34
CA ASP A 386 -1.90 28.77 -5.89
C ASP A 386 -1.56 28.12 -4.54
N PRO A 387 -2.30 28.42 -3.46
CA PRO A 387 -1.96 27.97 -2.11
C PRO A 387 -1.99 26.43 -1.98
N SER A 388 -2.84 25.77 -2.76
CA SER A 388 -2.97 24.31 -2.74
C SER A 388 -1.71 23.61 -3.26
N LEU A 389 -1.07 24.18 -4.29
CA LEU A 389 0.18 23.67 -4.85
C LEU A 389 1.32 23.81 -3.84
N LYS A 390 1.39 24.95 -3.15
CA LYS A 390 2.40 25.21 -2.11
C LYS A 390 2.27 24.22 -0.97
N GLU A 391 1.06 24.02 -0.45
CA GLU A 391 0.78 23.06 0.62
C GLU A 391 1.12 21.62 0.19
N THR A 392 0.80 21.26 -1.06
CA THR A 392 1.16 19.96 -1.63
C THR A 392 2.67 19.77 -1.64
N LEU A 393 3.44 20.72 -2.19
CA LEU A 393 4.91 20.62 -2.27
C LEU A 393 5.57 20.57 -0.89
N GLN A 394 5.11 21.42 0.03
CA GLN A 394 5.56 21.41 1.42
C GLN A 394 5.27 20.05 2.08
N GLY A 395 4.06 19.51 1.88
CA GLY A 395 3.69 18.19 2.37
C GLY A 395 4.57 17.06 1.84
N HIS A 396 4.90 17.07 0.54
CA HIS A 396 5.77 16.05 -0.06
C HIS A 396 7.21 16.15 0.47
N LEU A 397 7.77 17.35 0.53
CA LEU A 397 9.13 17.57 1.05
C LEU A 397 9.23 17.25 2.54
N ALA A 398 8.20 17.60 3.34
CA ALA A 398 8.14 17.20 4.75
C ALA A 398 8.03 15.68 4.90
N THR A 399 7.19 15.02 4.10
CA THR A 399 7.03 13.56 4.11
C THR A 399 8.34 12.87 3.77
N TRP A 400 9.04 13.35 2.73
CA TRP A 400 10.38 12.87 2.37
C TRP A 400 11.38 13.05 3.51
N ALA A 401 11.56 14.28 4.01
CA ALA A 401 12.60 14.60 5.01
C ALA A 401 12.35 13.94 6.37
N ARG A 402 11.07 13.70 6.73
CA ARG A 402 10.70 13.06 8.02
C ARG A 402 10.83 11.54 8.00
N LEU A 403 10.57 10.88 6.86
CA LEU A 403 10.54 9.41 6.77
C LEU A 403 11.86 8.77 6.30
N THR A 404 12.77 9.55 5.71
CA THR A 404 14.06 9.05 5.21
C THR A 404 15.18 9.17 6.25
N GLU A 405 16.24 8.38 6.05
CA GLU A 405 17.40 8.38 6.94
C GLU A 405 18.14 9.74 6.90
N THR A 406 18.70 10.15 8.05
CA THR A 406 19.39 11.44 8.20
C THR A 406 20.54 11.60 7.19
N THR A 407 21.27 10.51 6.94
CA THR A 407 22.39 10.46 5.98
C THR A 407 21.94 10.73 4.54
N GLU A 408 20.81 10.14 4.12
CA GLU A 408 20.24 10.32 2.78
C GLU A 408 19.76 11.75 2.56
N VAL A 409 19.01 12.31 3.53
CA VAL A 409 18.50 13.69 3.42
C VAL A 409 19.65 14.69 3.33
N VAL A 410 20.64 14.55 4.20
CA VAL A 410 21.82 15.41 4.17
C VAL A 410 22.56 15.27 2.85
N ALA A 411 22.71 14.06 2.30
CA ALA A 411 23.37 13.86 1.00
C ALA A 411 22.64 14.56 -0.17
N VAL A 412 21.30 14.57 -0.18
CA VAL A 412 20.51 15.24 -1.22
C VAL A 412 20.58 16.76 -1.07
N LEU A 413 20.37 17.27 0.14
CA LEU A 413 20.43 18.71 0.41
C LEU A 413 21.84 19.28 0.19
N TRP A 414 22.86 18.45 0.40
CA TRP A 414 24.27 18.78 0.18
C TRP A 414 24.76 18.51 -1.26
N SER A 415 23.90 18.01 -2.15
CA SER A 415 24.36 17.64 -3.49
C SER A 415 24.75 18.87 -4.31
N ASP A 416 26.01 18.89 -4.78
CA ASP A 416 26.64 19.96 -5.58
C ASP A 416 26.00 20.21 -6.95
N LYS A 417 24.98 19.43 -7.31
CA LYS A 417 24.20 19.62 -8.54
C LYS A 417 22.93 20.39 -8.18
N PRO A 418 22.92 21.72 -8.26
CA PRO A 418 21.65 22.40 -8.36
C PRO A 418 20.98 21.84 -9.61
N ALA A 419 19.79 21.27 -9.46
CA ALA A 419 18.86 21.16 -10.57
C ALA A 419 18.48 22.60 -10.94
N LYS A 420 19.38 23.28 -11.66
CA LYS A 420 19.10 24.55 -12.32
C LYS A 420 18.04 24.23 -13.35
N LEU A 421 16.78 24.37 -12.94
CA LEU A 421 15.69 24.60 -13.87
C LEU A 421 15.93 26.00 -14.44
N ASP A 422 16.77 26.07 -15.46
CA ASP A 422 16.96 27.26 -16.28
C ASP A 422 15.65 27.53 -17.03
N PHE A 423 14.63 28.08 -16.36
CA PHE A 423 13.58 28.85 -17.01
C PHE A 423 12.74 29.66 -16.01
N ILE A 424 12.48 30.92 -16.40
CA ILE A 424 11.65 31.94 -15.77
C ILE A 424 12.40 32.85 -14.79
N THR A 425 13.31 33.66 -15.34
CA THR A 425 13.46 35.06 -14.90
C THR A 425 12.32 35.89 -15.50
N PRO A 426 11.58 36.63 -14.67
CA PRO A 426 11.07 37.91 -15.09
C PRO A 426 11.54 39.01 -14.12
N ASN A 427 12.00 40.07 -14.75
CA ASN A 427 12.48 41.35 -14.24
C ASN A 427 11.86 41.86 -12.93
N ASP A 428 12.75 42.47 -12.15
CA ASP A 428 12.64 43.73 -11.41
C ASP A 428 11.43 44.01 -10.48
N GLU A 429 11.80 44.47 -9.28
CA GLU A 429 11.05 45.26 -8.28
C GLU A 429 10.35 44.48 -7.14
N GLU A 430 10.96 44.42 -5.95
CA GLU A 430 10.90 45.39 -4.85
C GLU A 430 11.81 44.92 -3.70
N PHE A 431 12.58 45.85 -3.11
CA PHE A 431 13.62 45.56 -2.12
C PHE A 431 13.05 45.29 -0.72
N ASP A 432 13.28 44.10 -0.19
CA ASP A 432 13.15 43.76 1.24
C ASP A 432 14.55 43.55 1.85
N VAL A 433 14.76 43.86 3.13
CA VAL A 433 16.08 43.83 3.78
C VAL A 433 16.63 42.40 3.92
N ASP A 434 15.77 41.39 3.79
CA ASP A 434 16.10 39.96 3.72
C ASP A 434 16.35 39.44 2.29
N THR A 435 16.41 40.32 1.28
CA THR A 435 16.61 39.90 -0.11
C THR A 435 17.97 39.24 -0.31
N ASN A 436 17.95 38.12 -1.04
CA ASN A 436 19.13 37.45 -1.56
C ASN A 436 19.79 38.29 -2.67
N ILE A 437 20.34 39.45 -2.30
CA ILE A 437 20.90 40.51 -3.18
C ILE A 437 21.99 39.95 -4.10
N LEU A 438 22.64 38.86 -3.70
CA LEU A 438 23.74 38.21 -4.41
C LEU A 438 23.29 37.00 -5.25
N GLU A 439 21.99 36.72 -5.35
CA GLU A 439 21.44 35.55 -6.06
C GLU A 439 22.10 34.22 -5.65
N LEU A 440 22.45 34.10 -4.37
CA LEU A 440 23.08 32.91 -3.81
C LEU A 440 22.09 31.73 -3.90
N TYR A 441 22.52 30.59 -4.44
CA TYR A 441 21.69 29.40 -4.50
C TYR A 441 22.31 28.27 -3.67
N PRO A 442 21.54 27.61 -2.77
CA PRO A 442 20.16 27.95 -2.38
C PRO A 442 20.06 29.29 -1.64
N ASP A 443 18.90 29.97 -1.72
CA ASP A 443 18.65 31.18 -0.94
C ASP A 443 18.79 30.88 0.55
N PRO A 444 19.71 31.56 1.27
CA PRO A 444 20.01 31.25 2.65
C PRO A 444 18.83 31.42 3.63
N ALA A 445 18.01 32.46 3.44
CA ALA A 445 16.88 32.73 4.32
C ALA A 445 15.74 31.74 4.07
N HIS A 446 15.44 31.47 2.80
CA HIS A 446 14.43 30.48 2.41
C HIS A 446 14.84 29.05 2.84
N PHE A 447 16.11 28.70 2.68
CA PHE A 447 16.63 27.38 3.08
C PHE A 447 16.59 27.18 4.59
N ALA A 448 16.98 28.18 5.39
CA ALA A 448 16.84 28.12 6.85
C ALA A 448 15.37 27.97 7.28
N GLY A 449 14.44 28.69 6.62
CA GLY A 449 13.00 28.56 6.83
C GLY A 449 12.47 27.17 6.48
N PHE A 450 12.97 26.57 5.40
CA PHE A 450 12.65 25.19 5.02
C PHE A 450 13.15 24.16 6.06
N LEU A 451 14.37 24.31 6.57
CA LEU A 451 14.88 23.45 7.65
C LEU A 451 14.05 23.59 8.94
N LYS A 452 13.60 24.81 9.24
CA LYS A 452 12.68 25.08 10.37
C LYS A 452 11.34 24.38 10.18
N PHE A 453 10.83 24.35 8.96
CA PHE A 453 9.58 23.67 8.61
C PHE A 453 9.69 22.14 8.71
N ILE A 454 10.82 21.55 8.31
CA ILE A 454 11.05 20.09 8.44
C ILE A 454 11.01 19.64 9.92
N GLN A 455 11.49 20.49 10.85
CA GLN A 455 11.54 20.23 12.30
C GLN A 455 12.37 19.00 12.69
N ARG A 456 13.43 18.65 11.94
CA ARG A 456 14.36 17.56 12.29
C ARG A 456 15.71 18.09 12.76
N MET A 457 15.92 18.05 14.08
CA MET A 457 17.14 18.52 14.76
C MET A 457 18.42 17.90 14.20
N GLU A 458 18.45 16.58 14.02
CA GLU A 458 19.65 15.85 13.55
C GLU A 458 20.15 16.33 12.18
N ILE A 459 19.22 16.65 11.28
CA ILE A 459 19.54 17.11 9.92
C ILE A 459 20.09 18.54 9.99
N SER A 460 19.41 19.43 10.73
CA SER A 460 19.87 20.81 10.90
C SER A 460 21.23 20.89 11.60
N SER A 461 21.50 20.05 12.61
CA SER A 461 22.77 20.05 13.32
C SER A 461 23.92 19.52 12.45
N GLU A 462 23.69 18.43 11.71
CA GLU A 462 24.70 17.85 10.83
C GLU A 462 25.03 18.79 9.65
N LEU A 463 24.01 19.40 9.02
CA LEU A 463 24.23 20.41 7.98
C LEU A 463 24.98 21.63 8.51
N PHE A 464 24.63 22.10 9.71
CA PHE A 464 25.30 23.25 10.33
C PHE A 464 26.79 22.99 10.57
N VAL A 465 27.15 21.81 11.10
CA VAL A 465 28.56 21.43 11.29
C VAL A 465 29.29 21.32 9.95
N ARG A 466 28.67 20.72 8.92
CA ARG A 466 29.25 20.66 7.57
C ARG A 466 29.44 22.03 6.95
N LEU A 467 28.53 22.98 7.17
CA LEU A 467 28.67 24.36 6.68
C LEU A 467 29.85 25.06 7.35
N LEU A 468 30.01 24.93 8.68
CA LEU A 468 31.15 25.50 9.40
C LEU A 468 32.49 24.90 8.95
N GLU A 469 32.54 23.58 8.74
CA GLU A 469 33.77 22.92 8.29
C GLU A 469 34.14 23.33 6.85
N ASN A 470 33.16 23.47 5.95
CA ASN A 470 33.42 23.89 4.57
C ASN A 470 33.68 25.40 4.46
N TYR A 471 33.09 26.23 5.33
CA TYR A 471 33.48 27.62 5.48
C TYR A 471 34.97 27.72 5.87
N ARG A 472 35.42 26.92 6.84
CA ARG A 472 36.84 26.85 7.24
C ARG A 472 37.73 26.49 6.06
N ARG A 473 37.43 25.37 5.37
CA ARG A 473 38.23 24.90 4.22
C ARG A 473 38.28 25.96 3.11
N SER A 474 37.15 26.60 2.81
CA SER A 474 37.07 27.64 1.79
C SER A 474 37.84 28.91 2.17
N LYS A 475 37.86 29.28 3.46
CA LYS A 475 38.63 30.43 3.99
C LYS A 475 40.13 30.14 4.03
N SER A 476 40.55 28.90 4.33
CA SER A 476 41.97 28.50 4.38
C SER A 476 42.60 28.29 3.01
N GLU A 477 41.84 27.77 2.04
CA GLU A 477 42.35 27.42 0.71
C GLU A 477 42.20 28.54 -0.34
N ASN A 478 41.81 29.77 0.06
CA ASN A 478 41.39 30.85 -0.86
C ASN A 478 40.37 30.34 -1.89
N GLY A 479 39.34 29.63 -1.41
CA GLY A 479 38.24 29.12 -2.21
C GLY A 479 37.40 30.23 -2.84
N ASP A 480 36.48 29.85 -3.72
CA ASP A 480 35.58 30.79 -4.41
C ASP A 480 34.90 31.73 -3.39
N PRO A 481 35.13 33.06 -3.47
CA PRO A 481 34.61 34.02 -2.49
C PRO A 481 33.08 33.99 -2.40
N MET A 482 32.40 33.63 -3.50
CA MET A 482 30.95 33.52 -3.52
C MET A 482 30.45 32.31 -2.72
N ARG A 483 31.18 31.18 -2.76
CA ARG A 483 30.87 29.99 -1.95
C ARG A 483 31.17 30.23 -0.47
N THR A 484 32.27 30.90 -0.16
CA THR A 484 32.60 31.28 1.22
C THR A 484 31.52 32.18 1.83
N LEU A 485 31.01 33.14 1.05
CA LEU A 485 29.91 34.01 1.46
C LEU A 485 28.59 33.23 1.60
N LEU A 486 28.28 32.31 0.68
CA LEU A 486 27.12 31.41 0.77
C LEU A 486 27.13 30.62 2.09
N TYR A 487 28.26 29.99 2.43
CA TYR A 487 28.36 29.22 3.67
C TYR A 487 28.16 30.09 4.90
N LEU A 488 28.78 31.28 4.93
CA LEU A 488 28.62 32.22 6.04
C LEU A 488 27.15 32.67 6.18
N GLN A 489 26.51 33.03 5.08
CA GLN A 489 25.13 33.51 5.09
C GLN A 489 24.15 32.39 5.49
N LEU A 490 24.39 31.15 5.08
CA LEU A 490 23.61 29.98 5.52
C LEU A 490 23.77 29.74 7.02
N VAL A 491 24.98 29.83 7.56
CA VAL A 491 25.25 29.70 9.01
C VAL A 491 24.51 30.78 9.80
N VAL A 492 24.60 32.05 9.37
CA VAL A 492 23.92 33.18 10.02
C VAL A 492 22.41 32.99 9.99
N GLN A 493 21.82 32.67 8.82
CA GLN A 493 20.37 32.51 8.69
C GLN A 493 19.83 31.28 9.43
N MET A 494 20.61 30.19 9.48
CA MET A 494 20.27 29.05 10.33
C MET A 494 20.26 29.45 11.80
N GLN A 495 21.27 30.19 12.27
CA GLN A 495 21.33 30.66 13.66
C GLN A 495 20.16 31.58 14.01
N THR A 496 19.82 32.54 13.15
CA THR A 496 18.73 33.51 13.43
C THR A 496 17.36 32.83 13.44
N GLN A 497 17.07 31.94 12.48
CA GLN A 497 15.73 31.37 12.31
C GLN A 497 15.46 30.13 13.17
N LEU A 498 16.51 29.37 13.53
CA LEU A 498 16.42 28.12 14.29
C LEU A 498 16.85 28.25 15.76
N ALA A 499 17.14 29.47 16.26
CA ALA A 499 17.46 29.71 17.66
C ALA A 499 16.28 29.46 18.62
N ASP A 500 15.07 29.91 18.25
CA ASP A 500 13.89 29.93 19.15
C ASP A 500 12.81 28.89 18.80
N GLY A 501 13.16 27.59 18.68
CA GLY A 501 12.18 26.56 18.31
C GLY A 501 12.48 25.14 18.81
N PRO A 502 11.54 24.18 18.63
CA PRO A 502 11.72 22.78 19.03
C PRO A 502 12.84 22.06 18.26
N SER A 503 13.35 22.69 17.20
CA SER A 503 14.48 22.25 16.40
C SER A 503 15.73 23.11 16.64
N THR A 504 16.05 23.37 17.91
CA THR A 504 17.29 24.07 18.28
C THR A 504 18.49 23.34 17.69
N ILE A 505 19.34 24.07 16.96
CA ILE A 505 20.61 23.56 16.40
C ILE A 505 21.49 22.92 17.49
N LEU A 506 21.35 23.39 18.73
CA LEU A 506 22.07 22.95 19.92
C LEU A 506 21.49 21.70 20.62
N GLY A 507 20.40 21.12 20.11
CA GLY A 507 19.70 20.00 20.77
C GLY A 507 20.48 18.68 20.83
N ASN A 508 21.48 18.48 19.94
CA ASN A 508 22.37 17.32 19.95
C ASN A 508 23.82 17.76 20.19
N PRO A 509 24.29 17.80 21.45
CA PRO A 509 25.62 18.33 21.78
C PRO A 509 26.78 17.50 21.22
N SER A 510 26.57 16.23 20.83
CA SER A 510 27.66 15.35 20.34
C SER A 510 28.32 15.87 19.06
N HIS A 511 27.56 16.36 18.08
CA HIS A 511 28.11 16.84 16.80
C HIS A 511 28.86 18.17 17.00
N ILE A 512 28.33 19.06 17.84
CA ILE A 512 28.97 20.34 18.17
C ILE A 512 30.25 20.10 18.98
N LEU A 513 30.23 19.20 19.97
CA LEU A 513 31.42 18.84 20.73
C LEU A 513 32.48 18.18 19.83
N SER A 514 32.09 17.34 18.88
CA SER A 514 33.03 16.77 17.91
C SER A 514 33.67 17.84 17.00
N PHE A 515 32.90 18.86 16.60
CA PHE A 515 33.41 20.02 15.86
C PHE A 515 34.37 20.84 16.72
N VAL A 516 33.98 21.22 17.94
CA VAL A 516 34.83 21.97 18.88
C VAL A 516 36.13 21.22 19.13
N ARG A 517 36.05 19.91 19.37
CA ARG A 517 37.22 19.05 19.50
C ARG A 517 38.10 19.10 18.26
N HIS A 518 37.54 18.95 17.07
CA HIS A 518 38.31 18.97 15.82
C HIS A 518 38.98 20.32 15.54
N VAL A 519 38.31 21.45 15.85
CA VAL A 519 38.89 22.80 15.74
C VAL A 519 40.05 22.99 16.71
N LEU A 520 39.93 22.46 17.94
CA LEU A 520 40.98 22.53 18.95
C LEU A 520 42.14 21.53 18.71
N GLU A 521 41.90 20.43 17.97
CA GLU A 521 42.93 19.44 17.60
C GLU A 521 43.79 19.87 16.40
N THR A 522 43.27 20.69 15.49
CA THR A 522 44.05 21.26 14.38
C THR A 522 45.02 22.31 14.92
N LYS A 523 46.29 21.93 15.07
CA LYS A 523 47.35 22.84 15.51
C LYS A 523 47.63 23.93 14.45
N PRO A 524 48.02 25.15 14.87
CA PRO A 524 48.69 26.11 14.00
C PRO A 524 50.13 25.65 13.75
N GLU A 525 50.32 24.62 12.92
CA GLU A 525 51.64 24.18 12.46
C GLU A 525 51.68 24.33 10.92
N ASP A 526 51.74 25.57 10.42
CA ASP A 526 52.26 25.89 9.08
C ASP A 526 52.57 27.40 8.89
N ALA A 527 53.01 28.10 9.94
CA ALA A 527 53.86 29.28 9.77
C ALA A 527 55.30 28.83 9.99
N LYS A 528 55.93 28.31 8.92
CA LYS A 528 57.37 28.11 8.91
C LYS A 528 58.05 29.43 9.20
N ASP A 529 59.05 29.37 10.07
CA ASP A 529 60.11 30.35 10.20
C ASP A 529 60.64 30.71 8.80
N GLU A 530 60.17 31.81 8.24
CA GLU A 530 60.96 32.55 7.26
C GLU A 530 61.55 33.75 8.00
N ASP A 531 62.86 33.65 8.22
CA ASP A 531 63.74 34.75 8.59
C ASP A 531 63.39 35.99 7.75
N SER A 532 62.80 37.00 8.38
CA SER A 532 62.71 38.34 7.81
C SER A 532 63.23 39.33 8.85
N ASP A 533 64.52 39.63 8.73
CA ASP A 533 65.13 40.84 9.26
C ASP A 533 64.31 42.05 8.77
N SER A 534 63.52 42.64 9.66
CA SER A 534 63.03 44.01 9.48
C SER A 534 62.83 44.64 10.84
N ASP A 535 63.83 45.41 11.27
CA ASP A 535 63.71 46.41 12.34
C ASP A 535 62.56 47.38 12.01
N ASP A 536 61.46 47.32 12.76
CA ASP A 536 60.69 48.52 13.08
C ASP A 536 59.90 48.34 14.38
N ASP A 537 60.28 49.11 15.39
CA ASP A 537 59.68 49.19 16.71
C ASP A 537 58.23 49.74 16.64
N THR A 538 57.23 48.88 16.81
CA THR A 538 55.94 49.28 17.40
C THR A 538 55.44 48.19 18.37
N PRO A 539 55.31 48.47 19.68
CA PRO A 539 54.70 47.53 20.58
C PRO A 539 53.18 47.65 20.47
N ASN A 540 52.51 46.50 20.38
CA ASN A 540 51.09 46.29 20.71
C ASN A 540 50.04 46.37 19.58
N ALA A 541 50.25 45.62 18.50
CA ALA A 541 49.14 45.07 17.71
C ALA A 541 49.36 43.56 17.55
N GLU A 542 48.77 42.76 18.45
CA GLU A 542 48.64 41.31 18.24
C GLU A 542 47.84 41.10 16.95
N ILE A 543 48.51 40.67 15.88
CA ILE A 543 47.86 40.25 14.64
C ILE A 543 47.12 38.95 14.97
N ILE A 544 45.82 39.05 15.21
CA ILE A 544 44.91 37.91 15.41
C ILE A 544 44.96 37.07 14.14
N GLY A 545 45.45 35.83 14.25
CA GLY A 545 45.51 34.91 13.12
C GLY A 545 44.11 34.45 12.72
N PRO A 546 43.89 34.02 11.46
CA PRO A 546 42.59 33.51 10.99
C PRO A 546 42.10 32.28 11.79
N ASP A 547 43.02 31.55 12.45
CA ASP A 547 42.71 30.40 13.31
C ASP A 547 42.23 30.81 14.71
N ASP A 548 42.54 32.04 15.17
CA ASP A 548 42.15 32.54 16.49
C ASP A 548 40.67 32.90 16.55
N GLU A 549 40.11 33.53 15.50
CA GLU A 549 38.66 33.82 15.39
C GLU A 549 37.83 32.54 15.43
N MET A 550 38.32 31.47 14.77
CA MET A 550 37.59 30.21 14.72
C MET A 550 37.68 29.46 16.05
N THR A 551 38.84 29.51 16.70
CA THR A 551 39.02 28.99 18.05
C THR A 551 38.09 29.73 19.04
N GLU A 552 37.95 31.05 18.90
CA GLU A 552 37.00 31.86 19.67
C GLU A 552 35.55 31.42 19.45
N THR A 553 35.10 31.25 18.20
CA THR A 553 33.74 30.76 17.91
C THR A 553 33.49 29.35 18.45
N ALA A 554 34.48 28.45 18.39
CA ALA A 554 34.36 27.10 18.92
C ALA A 554 34.24 27.08 20.46
N VAL A 555 35.01 27.92 21.16
CA VAL A 555 34.92 28.04 22.63
C VAL A 555 33.59 28.71 23.03
N ASN A 556 33.11 29.69 22.28
CA ASN A 556 31.80 30.30 22.51
C ASN A 556 30.64 29.31 22.26
N LEU A 557 30.73 28.47 21.22
CA LEU A 557 29.77 27.38 20.98
C LEU A 557 29.80 26.35 22.12
N LEU A 558 30.99 26.01 22.63
CA LEU A 558 31.16 25.12 23.78
C LEU A 558 30.50 25.71 25.03
N LEU A 559 30.73 26.99 25.32
CA LEU A 559 30.08 27.69 26.44
C LEU A 559 28.57 27.72 26.27
N ALA A 560 28.06 28.03 25.07
CA ALA A 560 26.62 28.01 24.78
C ALA A 560 25.99 26.62 24.97
N VAL A 561 26.70 25.54 24.59
CA VAL A 561 26.25 24.16 24.85
C VAL A 561 26.26 23.83 26.34
N LEU A 562 27.24 24.33 27.10
CA LEU A 562 27.35 24.12 28.54
C LEU A 562 26.35 24.96 29.35
N GLU A 563 26.00 26.16 28.87
CA GLU A 563 25.05 27.10 29.49
C GLU A 563 23.60 26.88 29.07
N GLY A 564 23.34 26.47 27.82
CA GLY A 564 22.01 26.15 27.31
C GLY A 564 21.33 24.98 28.03
N THR A 565 22.09 24.20 28.80
CA THR A 565 21.58 23.20 29.75
C THR A 565 21.23 23.77 31.14
N SER A 566 21.31 25.09 31.32
CA SER A 566 21.26 25.77 32.62
C SER A 566 20.43 27.06 32.59
N PHE A 567 19.18 27.02 32.11
CA PHE A 567 18.21 28.08 32.39
C PHE A 567 16.81 27.52 32.67
N ALA A 568 16.61 27.05 33.90
CA ALA A 568 15.28 26.98 34.52
C ALA A 568 15.23 28.05 35.63
N ASN A 569 14.98 29.30 35.25
CA ASN A 569 14.52 30.33 36.19
C ASN A 569 13.00 30.16 36.38
N LEU A 570 12.60 29.29 37.30
CA LEU A 570 11.32 29.34 38.00
C LEU A 570 11.55 29.02 39.48
N PRO A 571 11.03 29.81 40.44
CA PRO A 571 11.13 29.49 41.84
C PRO A 571 9.94 28.61 42.25
N CYS A 572 10.08 27.28 42.27
CA CYS A 572 9.24 26.42 43.13
C CYS A 572 9.66 24.93 43.10
N LEU A 573 9.92 24.40 44.30
CA LEU A 573 9.80 23.01 44.77
C LEU A 573 10.48 21.84 43.99
N ASP A 574 11.53 21.30 44.61
CA ASP A 574 11.78 19.87 44.84
C ASP A 574 11.46 18.86 43.72
N LEU A 575 12.18 18.94 42.60
CA LEU A 575 12.38 17.80 41.67
C LEU A 575 13.74 17.87 40.94
N THR A 576 14.85 18.13 41.65
CA THR A 576 16.21 18.18 41.06
C THR A 576 16.82 16.80 40.82
N GLY A 577 16.07 15.89 40.20
CA GLY A 577 16.54 14.52 39.90
C GLY A 577 16.59 14.14 38.41
N VAL A 578 15.92 14.87 37.52
CA VAL A 578 15.62 14.31 36.17
C VAL A 578 16.02 15.22 34.99
N ALA A 579 16.39 16.48 35.19
CA ALA A 579 16.77 17.35 34.06
C ALA A 579 18.28 17.30 33.67
N ASN A 580 19.16 16.74 34.52
CA ASN A 580 20.62 16.80 34.32
C ASN A 580 21.22 15.58 33.59
N SER A 581 20.43 14.79 32.86
CA SER A 581 20.86 13.51 32.26
C SER A 581 21.09 13.55 30.73
N GLU A 582 21.37 14.70 30.13
CA GLU A 582 21.56 14.83 28.66
C GLU A 582 23.02 14.93 28.18
N LEU A 583 23.98 14.42 28.93
CA LEU A 583 25.32 14.11 28.40
C LEU A 583 25.59 12.62 28.65
N SER A 584 25.37 11.80 27.63
CA SER A 584 25.64 10.36 27.70
C SER A 584 27.12 10.08 27.96
N ALA A 585 27.46 8.87 28.41
CA ALA A 585 28.85 8.46 28.63
C ALA A 585 29.76 8.61 27.39
N ARG A 586 29.20 8.72 26.17
CA ARG A 586 29.93 9.03 24.93
C ARG A 586 30.46 10.46 24.91
N ASN A 587 29.67 11.44 25.37
CA ASN A 587 30.04 12.85 25.34
C ASN A 587 31.15 13.16 26.36
N ASN A 588 31.30 12.35 27.41
CA ASN A 588 32.39 12.50 28.38
C ASN A 588 33.77 12.33 27.76
N ALA A 589 33.94 11.45 26.77
CA ALA A 589 35.23 11.26 26.10
C ALA A 589 35.63 12.50 25.29
N ASP A 590 34.69 13.10 24.58
CA ASP A 590 34.92 14.34 23.83
C ASP A 590 35.11 15.53 24.77
N LEU A 591 34.35 15.62 25.86
CA LEU A 591 34.54 16.66 26.88
C LEU A 591 35.89 16.54 27.61
N GLU A 592 36.38 15.33 27.88
CA GLU A 592 37.69 15.08 28.47
C GLU A 592 38.82 15.44 27.49
N ALA A 593 38.66 15.09 26.21
CA ALA A 593 39.56 15.52 25.14
C ALA A 593 39.58 17.05 25.01
N ILE A 594 38.42 17.70 24.89
CA ILE A 594 38.29 19.16 24.84
C ILE A 594 38.89 19.81 26.09
N PHE A 595 38.66 19.24 27.28
CA PHE A 595 39.25 19.74 28.51
C PHE A 595 40.78 19.76 28.44
N SER A 596 41.41 18.70 27.94
CA SER A 596 42.86 18.65 27.74
C SER A 596 43.35 19.66 26.69
N LEU A 597 42.59 19.86 25.60
CA LEU A 597 42.94 20.80 24.52
C LEU A 597 42.77 22.28 24.93
N LEU A 598 41.87 22.58 25.88
CA LEU A 598 41.71 23.93 26.44
C LEU A 598 42.84 24.33 27.40
N GLU A 599 43.65 23.38 27.89
CA GLU A 599 44.76 23.66 28.83
C GLU A 599 45.79 24.64 28.26
N PRO A 600 46.42 24.38 27.09
CA PRO A 600 47.39 25.32 26.51
C PRO A 600 46.78 26.69 26.21
N LEU A 601 45.51 26.75 25.76
CA LEU A 601 44.81 28.00 25.46
C LEU A 601 44.53 28.84 26.72
N SER A 602 44.24 28.19 27.85
CA SER A 602 44.01 28.87 29.13
C SER A 602 45.28 29.45 29.78
N LEU A 603 46.46 28.96 29.36
CA LEU A 603 47.77 29.32 29.89
C LEU A 603 48.56 30.24 28.95
N ARG A 604 48.41 30.09 27.63
CA ARG A 604 49.25 30.74 26.60
C ARG A 604 48.47 31.27 25.37
N GLY A 605 47.13 31.28 25.41
CA GLY A 605 46.33 31.80 24.30
C GLY A 605 46.32 33.34 24.20
N PRO A 606 45.89 33.91 23.06
CA PRO A 606 45.70 35.35 22.89
C PRO A 606 44.62 35.89 23.83
N THR A 607 44.66 37.19 24.13
CA THR A 607 43.91 37.81 25.24
C THR A 607 42.39 37.59 25.17
N SER A 608 41.78 37.52 23.98
CA SER A 608 40.35 37.23 23.78
C SER A 608 39.96 35.77 24.10
N ILE A 609 40.75 34.81 23.62
CA ILE A 609 40.49 33.36 23.79
C ILE A 609 40.82 32.89 25.21
N LEU A 610 41.82 33.51 25.83
CA LEU A 610 42.33 33.13 27.15
C LEU A 610 41.25 33.24 28.24
N ALA A 611 40.41 34.28 28.20
CA ALA A 611 39.30 34.43 29.14
C ALA A 611 38.22 33.34 28.95
N LEU A 612 37.81 33.13 27.69
CA LEU A 612 36.80 32.14 27.31
C LEU A 612 37.25 30.70 27.62
N ALA A 613 38.52 30.36 27.36
CA ALA A 613 39.07 29.04 27.63
C ALA A 613 39.16 28.75 29.14
N ARG A 614 39.45 29.76 29.97
CA ARG A 614 39.43 29.62 31.44
C ARG A 614 38.02 29.42 31.97
N GLU A 615 37.06 30.17 31.45
CA GLU A 615 35.65 30.03 31.79
C GLU A 615 35.12 28.65 31.42
N ALA A 616 35.36 28.19 30.19
CA ALA A 616 34.96 26.87 29.72
C ALA A 616 35.56 25.74 30.58
N ARG A 617 36.85 25.84 30.94
CA ARG A 617 37.50 24.87 31.85
C ARG A 617 36.90 24.88 33.25
N MET A 618 36.55 26.04 33.79
CA MET A 618 35.93 26.17 35.10
C MET A 618 34.55 25.50 35.13
N VAL A 619 33.72 25.78 34.13
CA VAL A 619 32.38 25.19 33.98
C VAL A 619 32.46 23.67 33.80
N LEU A 620 33.39 23.18 32.98
CA LEU A 620 33.63 21.74 32.79
C LEU A 620 34.10 21.06 34.09
N THR A 621 34.99 21.70 34.86
CA THR A 621 35.48 21.17 36.14
C THR A 621 34.35 21.02 37.16
N ALA A 622 33.47 22.01 37.27
CA ALA A 622 32.31 21.98 38.16
C ALA A 622 31.32 20.86 37.78
N ARG A 623 31.10 20.64 36.47
CA ARG A 623 30.19 19.61 35.95
C ARG A 623 30.77 18.18 36.07
N LEU A 624 32.05 17.98 35.77
CA LEU A 624 32.73 16.70 35.95
C LEU A 624 32.78 16.29 37.44
N ALA A 625 32.92 17.26 38.35
CA ALA A 625 32.80 17.01 39.79
C ALA A 625 31.38 16.60 40.20
N ALA A 626 30.34 17.24 39.65
CA ALA A 626 28.93 16.93 39.95
C ALA A 626 28.49 15.52 39.47
N GLY A 627 29.03 15.05 38.33
CA GLY A 627 28.74 13.74 37.74
C GLY A 627 29.22 12.53 38.56
N THR A 628 30.04 12.74 39.59
CA THR A 628 30.57 11.65 40.44
C THR A 628 29.62 11.19 41.55
N SER A 629 28.44 11.80 41.69
CA SER A 629 27.54 11.61 42.84
C SER A 629 26.25 10.78 42.60
N SER A 630 26.04 10.18 41.43
CA SER A 630 24.92 9.23 41.26
C SER A 630 25.30 8.01 40.40
N LYS A 631 25.38 6.85 41.05
CA LYS A 631 25.25 5.56 40.35
C LYS A 631 23.77 5.18 40.36
N PRO A 632 23.19 4.97 39.18
CA PRO A 632 22.51 3.72 38.93
C PRO A 632 23.19 2.97 37.77
N SER A 633 23.14 1.65 37.88
CA SER A 633 23.68 0.67 36.95
C SER A 633 23.26 0.92 35.50
N ARG A 634 24.24 1.13 34.61
CA ARG A 634 24.04 1.17 33.15
C ARG A 634 24.38 -0.19 32.53
N GLY A 635 23.45 -0.67 31.72
CA GLY A 635 23.69 -1.66 30.68
C GLY A 635 22.38 -2.17 30.11
N ARG A 636 21.99 -1.69 28.92
CA ARG A 636 20.91 -2.18 28.04
C ARG A 636 19.48 -1.62 28.21
N ASP A 637 19.00 -1.31 29.42
CA ASP A 637 17.64 -0.74 29.62
C ASP A 637 17.46 0.68 29.05
N GLY A 638 18.55 1.45 28.91
CA GLY A 638 18.49 2.82 28.42
C GLY A 638 18.04 2.96 26.97
N ASP A 639 18.24 1.93 26.14
CA ASP A 639 17.89 1.96 24.71
C ASP A 639 16.38 1.72 24.53
N VAL A 640 15.82 0.74 25.26
CA VAL A 640 14.38 0.44 25.28
C VAL A 640 13.58 1.64 25.80
N GLN A 641 14.07 2.29 26.86
CA GLN A 641 13.39 3.44 27.44
C GLN A 641 13.48 4.70 26.56
N ALA A 642 14.59 4.88 25.83
CA ALA A 642 14.72 5.96 24.85
C ALA A 642 13.76 5.76 23.67
N VAL A 643 13.63 4.53 23.15
CA VAL A 643 12.66 4.19 22.09
C VAL A 643 11.22 4.39 22.57
N TYR A 644 10.90 3.99 23.82
CA TYR A 644 9.59 4.24 24.42
C TYR A 644 9.28 5.74 24.55
N GLN A 645 10.24 6.55 25.03
CA GLN A 645 10.08 8.00 25.12
C GLN A 645 9.92 8.65 23.74
N LYS A 646 10.66 8.19 22.73
CA LYS A 646 10.51 8.66 21.35
C LYS A 646 9.12 8.34 20.79
N ALA A 647 8.62 7.15 21.05
CA ALA A 647 7.26 6.76 20.65
C ALA A 647 6.19 7.64 21.31
N LEU A 648 6.33 7.97 22.60
CA LEU A 648 5.42 8.89 23.30
C LEU A 648 5.44 10.30 22.72
N LYS A 649 6.60 10.82 22.29
CA LYS A 649 6.69 12.13 21.61
C LYS A 649 5.96 12.11 20.27
N LEU A 650 6.11 11.05 19.48
CA LEU A 650 5.44 10.92 18.18
C LEU A 650 3.91 10.80 18.32
N LEU A 651 3.42 10.15 19.38
CA LEU A 651 1.99 10.04 19.67
C LEU A 651 1.30 11.39 19.95
N GLN A 652 2.07 12.41 20.32
CA GLN A 652 1.59 13.77 20.58
C GLN A 652 1.61 14.66 19.32
N ASP A 653 2.14 14.18 18.19
CA ASP A 653 2.23 14.97 16.95
C ASP A 653 0.82 15.26 16.39
N PRO A 654 0.57 16.46 15.82
CA PRO A 654 -0.74 16.79 15.25
C PRO A 654 -1.09 16.00 13.98
N ILE A 655 -0.11 15.36 13.33
CA ILE A 655 -0.28 14.64 12.05
C ILE A 655 -0.52 13.15 12.33
N MET A 656 -1.66 12.63 11.85
CA MET A 656 -2.12 11.27 12.12
C MET A 656 -1.13 10.16 11.74
N PRO A 657 -0.49 10.18 10.54
CA PRO A 657 0.57 9.24 10.20
C PRO A 657 1.74 9.20 11.19
N VAL A 658 2.12 10.35 11.77
CA VAL A 658 3.24 10.45 12.72
C VAL A 658 2.86 9.82 14.06
N ARG A 659 1.64 10.10 14.55
CA ARG A 659 1.09 9.46 15.74
C ARG A 659 1.06 7.94 15.61
N ALA A 660 0.62 7.44 14.47
CA ALA A 660 0.56 6.01 14.20
C ALA A 660 1.94 5.36 14.08
N HIS A 661 2.96 6.07 13.60
CA HIS A 661 4.35 5.58 13.68
C HIS A 661 4.81 5.39 15.14
N GLY A 662 4.39 6.28 16.04
CA GLY A 662 4.59 6.09 17.48
C GLY A 662 3.99 4.77 17.99
N LEU A 663 2.79 4.40 17.53
CA LEU A 663 2.17 3.09 17.86
C LEU A 663 2.96 1.90 17.29
N LEU A 664 3.51 2.02 16.08
CA LEU A 664 4.36 0.98 15.49
C LEU A 664 5.64 0.77 16.30
N MET A 665 6.30 1.84 16.76
CA MET A 665 7.46 1.74 17.63
C MET A 665 7.14 1.02 18.94
N LEU A 666 5.99 1.34 19.57
CA LEU A 666 5.53 0.63 20.76
C LEU A 666 5.26 -0.86 20.49
N ARG A 667 4.75 -1.20 19.29
CA ARG A 667 4.51 -2.58 18.90
C ARG A 667 5.81 -3.35 18.70
N GLU A 668 6.81 -2.75 18.08
CA GLU A 668 8.14 -3.34 17.91
C GLU A 668 8.80 -3.63 19.27
N LEU A 669 8.69 -2.70 20.22
CA LEU A 669 9.16 -2.89 21.59
C LEU A 669 8.55 -4.11 22.27
N VAL A 670 7.26 -4.38 22.04
CA VAL A 670 6.56 -5.53 22.64
C VAL A 670 6.75 -6.83 21.82
N SER A 671 7.11 -6.73 20.54
CA SER A 671 7.27 -7.89 19.65
C SER A 671 8.68 -8.51 19.68
N ALA A 672 9.66 -7.86 20.29
CA ALA A 672 11.04 -8.35 20.39
C ALA A 672 11.10 -9.68 21.17
N LYS A 673 11.43 -10.76 20.44
CA LYS A 673 11.11 -12.16 20.76
C LYS A 673 11.99 -12.83 21.85
N GLN A 674 12.67 -12.07 22.71
CA GLN A 674 13.69 -12.58 23.65
C GLN A 674 13.68 -11.86 25.00
N GLY A 675 12.55 -11.75 25.73
CA GLY A 675 12.57 -11.25 27.13
C GLY A 675 13.26 -9.89 27.32
N GLU A 676 13.28 -9.06 26.28
CA GLU A 676 14.07 -7.83 26.13
C GLU A 676 13.25 -6.55 26.40
N GLY A 677 11.94 -6.67 26.58
CA GLY A 677 11.09 -5.58 27.02
C GLY A 677 11.00 -5.54 28.55
N ASP A 678 11.17 -4.37 29.16
CA ASP A 678 10.91 -4.19 30.58
C ASP A 678 9.44 -4.55 30.87
N PRO A 679 9.16 -5.62 31.64
CA PRO A 679 7.80 -6.05 31.94
C PRO A 679 6.98 -4.96 32.65
N ALA A 680 7.63 -3.96 33.24
CA ALA A 680 6.96 -2.80 33.84
C ALA A 680 6.28 -1.89 32.81
N LEU A 681 6.73 -1.88 31.54
CA LEU A 681 6.16 -1.02 30.48
C LEU A 681 4.93 -1.64 29.81
N VAL A 682 4.76 -2.96 29.89
CA VAL A 682 3.67 -3.71 29.23
C VAL A 682 2.28 -3.17 29.60
N PRO A 683 1.93 -2.90 30.87
CA PRO A 683 0.62 -2.34 31.22
C PRO A 683 0.39 -0.93 30.65
N ALA A 684 1.44 -0.10 30.60
CA ALA A 684 1.36 1.24 30.03
C ALA A 684 1.13 1.18 28.52
N ILE A 685 1.89 0.34 27.81
CA ILE A 685 1.73 0.15 26.36
C ILE A 685 0.36 -0.45 26.02
N LEU A 686 -0.12 -1.42 26.82
CA LEU A 686 -1.47 -1.97 26.68
C LEU A 686 -2.53 -0.87 26.79
N SER A 687 -2.40 0.03 27.77
CA SER A 687 -3.34 1.14 27.95
C SER A 687 -3.35 2.10 26.75
N ILE A 688 -2.19 2.34 26.13
CA ILE A 688 -2.06 3.20 24.93
C ILE A 688 -2.75 2.56 23.73
N PHE A 689 -2.55 1.26 23.49
CA PHE A 689 -3.24 0.57 22.39
C PHE A 689 -4.74 0.45 22.63
N LEU A 690 -5.19 0.19 23.87
CA LEU A 690 -6.62 0.22 24.23
C LEU A 690 -7.24 1.61 24.00
N GLN A 691 -6.50 2.69 24.25
CA GLN A 691 -6.94 4.05 23.95
C GLN A 691 -6.99 4.30 22.44
N SER A 692 -6.04 3.76 21.67
CA SER A 692 -5.96 3.93 20.21
C SER A 692 -7.07 3.20 19.46
N VAL A 693 -7.55 2.07 19.98
CA VAL A 693 -8.75 1.35 19.47
C VAL A 693 -10.04 2.15 19.71
N GLN A 694 -10.03 3.15 20.57
CA GLN A 694 -11.17 4.03 20.82
C GLN A 694 -11.11 5.32 20.00
N ASP A 695 -10.05 5.51 19.20
CA ASP A 695 -9.91 6.66 18.33
C ASP A 695 -10.91 6.56 17.17
N ASP A 696 -11.49 7.69 16.78
CA ASP A 696 -12.46 7.75 15.68
C ASP A 696 -11.78 7.57 14.32
N ASP A 697 -10.47 7.84 14.25
CA ASP A 697 -9.67 7.66 13.06
C ASP A 697 -9.34 6.17 12.81
N SER A 698 -9.73 5.69 11.63
CA SER A 698 -9.54 4.30 11.21
C SER A 698 -8.08 3.84 11.20
N TYR A 699 -7.13 4.76 11.01
CA TYR A 699 -5.70 4.44 10.95
C TYR A 699 -5.12 4.22 12.37
N MET A 700 -5.50 5.06 13.34
CA MET A 700 -5.14 4.87 14.75
C MET A 700 -5.80 3.62 15.32
N PHE A 701 -7.06 3.37 14.97
CA PHE A 701 -7.78 2.15 15.32
C PHE A 701 -7.04 0.91 14.83
N LEU A 702 -6.71 0.84 13.54
CA LEU A 702 -6.07 -0.33 12.93
C LEU A 702 -4.67 -0.60 13.51
N ASN A 703 -3.86 0.43 13.72
CA ASN A 703 -2.56 0.30 14.39
C ASN A 703 -2.72 -0.15 15.86
N GLY A 704 -3.77 0.33 16.54
CA GLY A 704 -4.16 -0.13 17.87
C GLY A 704 -4.46 -1.63 17.91
N VAL A 705 -5.31 -2.12 16.99
CA VAL A 705 -5.68 -3.54 16.88
C VAL A 705 -4.44 -4.41 16.60
N GLN A 706 -3.58 -3.98 15.67
CA GLN A 706 -2.36 -4.72 15.35
C GLN A 706 -1.35 -4.74 16.50
N GLY A 707 -1.26 -3.64 17.26
CA GLY A 707 -0.49 -3.55 18.50
C GLY A 707 -0.96 -4.58 19.52
N LEU A 708 -2.25 -4.57 19.85
CA LEU A 708 -2.85 -5.55 20.79
C LEU A 708 -2.62 -6.99 20.36
N ALA A 709 -2.80 -7.28 19.07
CA ALA A 709 -2.57 -8.62 18.52
C ALA A 709 -1.12 -9.08 18.71
N ALA A 710 -0.14 -8.20 18.48
CA ALA A 710 1.26 -8.50 18.72
C ALA A 710 1.58 -8.66 20.22
N MET A 711 0.93 -7.88 21.10
CA MET A 711 1.08 -8.03 22.55
C MET A 711 0.58 -9.40 23.03
N VAL A 712 -0.53 -9.91 22.47
CA VAL A 712 -1.06 -11.24 22.81
C VAL A 712 -0.15 -12.37 22.30
N ASP A 713 0.50 -12.18 21.14
CA ASP A 713 1.47 -13.17 20.61
C ASP A 713 2.65 -13.40 21.57
N VAL A 714 3.06 -12.38 22.35
CA VAL A 714 4.23 -12.44 23.24
C VAL A 714 3.87 -12.65 24.71
N HIS A 715 2.87 -11.92 25.22
CA HIS A 715 2.49 -11.93 26.65
C HIS A 715 1.24 -12.77 26.96
N GLY A 716 0.56 -13.29 25.93
CA GLY A 716 -0.50 -14.29 26.06
C GLY A 716 -1.65 -13.88 27.00
N LYS A 717 -1.83 -14.63 28.09
CA LYS A 717 -3.02 -14.60 28.95
C LYS A 717 -3.25 -13.25 29.64
N ASP A 718 -2.20 -12.53 30.01
CA ASP A 718 -2.34 -11.31 30.81
C ASP A 718 -2.88 -10.13 30.00
N VAL A 719 -2.41 -9.99 28.77
CA VAL A 719 -2.92 -8.99 27.82
C VAL A 719 -4.35 -9.30 27.43
N LEU A 720 -4.65 -10.58 27.13
CA LEU A 720 -5.99 -11.00 26.75
C LEU A 720 -7.01 -10.79 27.89
N ARG A 721 -6.63 -11.07 29.14
CA ARG A 721 -7.44 -10.71 30.32
C ARG A 721 -7.70 -9.21 30.40
N GLY A 722 -6.70 -8.38 30.14
CA GLY A 722 -6.85 -6.93 30.11
C GLY A 722 -7.88 -6.47 29.07
N LEU A 723 -7.81 -7.04 27.86
CA LEU A 723 -8.71 -6.72 26.75
C LEU A 723 -10.16 -7.15 27.05
N VAL A 724 -10.35 -8.38 27.55
CA VAL A 724 -11.68 -8.89 27.95
C VAL A 724 -12.24 -8.09 29.13
N LYS A 725 -11.39 -7.71 30.09
CA LYS A 725 -11.79 -6.89 31.24
C LYS A 725 -12.31 -5.53 30.79
N GLU A 726 -11.65 -4.85 29.86
CA GLU A 726 -12.10 -3.55 29.36
C GLU A 726 -13.38 -3.67 28.51
N TYR A 727 -13.53 -4.76 27.73
CA TYR A 727 -14.75 -5.06 26.98
C TYR A 727 -15.98 -5.26 27.88
N VAL A 728 -15.83 -6.00 28.99
CA VAL A 728 -16.93 -6.36 29.91
C VAL A 728 -17.14 -5.28 30.99
N LYS A 729 -16.22 -4.32 31.14
CA LYS A 729 -16.25 -3.29 32.19
C LYS A 729 -17.58 -2.54 32.21
N GLY A 730 -18.23 -2.51 33.38
CA GLY A 730 -19.49 -1.80 33.57
C GLY A 730 -20.73 -2.49 32.98
N THR A 731 -20.60 -3.73 32.49
CA THR A 731 -21.75 -4.53 32.00
C THR A 731 -22.41 -5.40 33.08
N ASP A 732 -21.95 -5.27 34.33
CA ASP A 732 -22.58 -5.90 35.49
C ASP A 732 -24.00 -5.37 35.73
N ALA A 733 -24.80 -6.11 36.50
CA ALA A 733 -26.24 -5.87 36.68
C ALA A 733 -26.61 -4.44 37.13
N LEU A 734 -25.70 -3.71 37.80
CA LEU A 734 -25.88 -2.30 38.20
C LEU A 734 -25.31 -1.28 37.20
N GLY A 735 -24.31 -1.66 36.40
CA GLY A 735 -23.63 -0.76 35.46
C GLY A 735 -24.26 -0.76 34.07
N ALA A 736 -24.89 -1.88 33.65
CA ALA A 736 -25.43 -2.05 32.30
C ALA A 736 -26.55 -1.04 31.96
N SER A 737 -27.36 -0.64 32.95
CA SER A 737 -28.41 0.37 32.79
C SER A 737 -27.90 1.82 32.75
N ALA A 738 -26.63 2.04 33.12
CA ALA A 738 -26.00 3.36 33.14
C ALA A 738 -25.08 3.62 31.93
N LEU A 739 -24.97 2.65 31.01
CA LEU A 739 -24.14 2.78 29.81
C LEU A 739 -24.70 3.84 28.87
N THR A 740 -23.88 4.83 28.52
CA THR A 740 -24.22 5.80 27.47
C THR A 740 -24.07 5.19 26.07
N THR A 741 -24.60 5.84 25.03
CA THR A 741 -24.37 5.42 23.64
C THR A 741 -22.88 5.39 23.31
N ARG A 742 -22.12 6.40 23.75
CA ARG A 742 -20.67 6.46 23.57
C ARG A 742 -19.94 5.27 24.23
N ASP A 743 -20.40 4.87 25.41
CA ASP A 743 -19.85 3.71 26.12
C ASP A 743 -20.08 2.39 25.37
N VAL A 744 -21.23 2.26 24.72
CA VAL A 744 -21.56 1.12 23.87
C VAL A 744 -20.65 1.09 22.65
N ASP A 745 -20.48 2.22 21.97
CA ASP A 745 -19.66 2.33 20.75
C ASP A 745 -18.18 2.02 21.01
N ILE A 746 -17.63 2.55 22.12
CA ILE A 746 -16.27 2.26 22.59
C ILE A 746 -16.08 0.75 22.79
N ARG A 747 -17.05 0.09 23.43
CA ARG A 747 -16.97 -1.34 23.72
C ARG A 747 -17.15 -2.19 22.47
N THR A 748 -18.00 -1.80 21.52
CA THR A 748 -18.10 -2.50 20.24
C THR A 748 -16.80 -2.42 19.44
N ARG A 749 -16.10 -1.27 19.46
CA ARG A 749 -14.75 -1.12 18.87
C ARG A 749 -13.72 -2.03 19.53
N ILE A 750 -13.72 -2.13 20.86
CA ILE A 750 -12.89 -3.11 21.59
C ILE A 750 -13.26 -4.55 21.19
N GLY A 751 -14.55 -4.83 20.98
CA GLY A 751 -15.03 -6.12 20.48
C GLY A 751 -14.46 -6.48 19.11
N GLU A 752 -14.42 -5.54 18.16
CA GLU A 752 -13.79 -5.75 16.85
C GLU A 752 -12.29 -6.04 16.95
N ALA A 753 -11.59 -5.33 17.84
CA ALA A 753 -10.19 -5.61 18.15
C ALA A 753 -10.01 -7.03 18.71
N LEU A 754 -10.88 -7.44 19.64
CA LEU A 754 -10.89 -8.77 20.24
C LEU A 754 -11.14 -9.86 19.19
N GLY A 755 -12.04 -9.64 18.23
CA GLY A 755 -12.30 -10.59 17.13
C GLY A 755 -11.08 -10.79 16.24
N SER A 756 -10.34 -9.72 15.96
CA SER A 756 -9.07 -9.79 15.22
C SER A 756 -7.99 -10.57 15.97
N VAL A 757 -7.91 -10.38 17.29
CA VAL A 757 -7.01 -11.14 18.16
C VAL A 757 -7.38 -12.63 18.20
N ILE A 758 -8.66 -12.96 18.34
CA ILE A 758 -9.17 -14.35 18.36
C ILE A 758 -8.76 -15.09 17.08
N LYS A 759 -9.02 -14.49 15.91
CA LYS A 759 -8.67 -15.08 14.60
C LYS A 759 -7.17 -15.33 14.47
N ARG A 760 -6.35 -14.45 15.03
CA ARG A 760 -4.90 -14.57 15.00
C ARG A 760 -4.36 -15.66 15.92
N CYS A 761 -5.03 -15.95 17.05
CA CYS A 761 -4.59 -17.01 17.97
C CYS A 761 -4.59 -18.42 17.34
N GLY A 762 -5.39 -18.66 16.30
CA GLY A 762 -5.38 -19.92 15.54
C GLY A 762 -5.46 -21.17 16.43
N SER A 763 -4.49 -22.07 16.28
CA SER A 763 -4.41 -23.32 17.06
C SER A 763 -4.10 -23.13 18.55
N ALA A 764 -3.63 -21.94 18.98
CA ALA A 764 -3.38 -21.64 20.39
C ALA A 764 -4.63 -21.18 21.14
N LEU A 765 -5.73 -20.88 20.44
CA LEU A 765 -6.98 -20.38 21.02
C LEU A 765 -7.56 -21.25 22.16
N PRO A 766 -7.52 -22.60 22.12
CA PRO A 766 -8.05 -23.42 23.22
C PRO A 766 -7.42 -23.15 24.59
N SER A 767 -6.18 -22.64 24.62
CA SER A 767 -5.49 -22.29 25.87
C SER A 767 -6.03 -21.02 26.55
N TYR A 768 -6.79 -20.22 25.80
CA TYR A 768 -7.40 -18.96 26.21
C TYR A 768 -8.92 -19.05 26.38
N ALA A 769 -9.51 -20.22 26.11
CA ALA A 769 -10.96 -20.41 26.16
C ALA A 769 -11.52 -20.04 27.53
N ASP A 770 -10.82 -20.42 28.61
CA ASP A 770 -11.11 -20.10 30.02
C ASP A 770 -11.28 -18.59 30.29
N ILE A 771 -10.61 -17.75 29.50
CA ILE A 771 -10.63 -16.29 29.64
C ILE A 771 -11.72 -15.66 28.75
N LEU A 772 -11.94 -16.21 27.55
CA LEU A 772 -12.81 -15.62 26.52
C LEU A 772 -14.27 -16.05 26.64
N VAL A 773 -14.52 -17.35 26.76
CA VAL A 773 -15.85 -17.92 26.53
C VAL A 773 -16.84 -17.60 27.67
N PRO A 774 -16.48 -17.71 28.97
CA PRO A 774 -17.44 -17.43 30.05
C PRO A 774 -17.95 -15.97 30.05
N PRO A 775 -17.09 -14.93 29.92
CA PRO A 775 -17.56 -13.55 29.86
C PRO A 775 -18.41 -13.23 28.62
N LEU A 776 -18.09 -13.81 27.46
CA LEU A 776 -18.88 -13.62 26.24
C LEU A 776 -20.28 -14.23 26.38
N PHE A 777 -20.40 -15.45 26.90
CA PHE A 777 -21.72 -16.04 27.18
C PHE A 777 -22.50 -15.27 28.25
N GLN A 778 -21.82 -14.71 29.26
CA GLN A 778 -22.47 -13.88 30.27
C GLN A 778 -23.08 -12.62 29.65
N LEU A 779 -22.37 -11.95 28.74
CA LEU A 779 -22.89 -10.79 28.00
C LEU A 779 -24.11 -11.15 27.16
N VAL A 780 -24.04 -12.23 26.37
CA VAL A 780 -25.14 -12.68 25.52
C VAL A 780 -26.40 -13.01 26.35
N ARG A 781 -26.23 -13.61 27.53
CA ARG A 781 -27.33 -14.02 28.42
C ARG A 781 -27.89 -12.87 29.28
N SER A 782 -27.25 -11.71 29.32
CA SER A 782 -27.64 -10.60 30.19
C SER A 782 -28.63 -9.67 29.49
N PRO A 783 -29.94 -9.68 29.85
CA PRO A 783 -30.96 -8.89 29.15
C PRO A 783 -30.80 -7.38 29.34
N GLN A 784 -30.11 -6.96 30.41
CA GLN A 784 -29.85 -5.56 30.73
C GLN A 784 -28.77 -4.91 29.85
N VAL A 785 -27.97 -5.72 29.13
CA VAL A 785 -26.91 -5.23 28.27
C VAL A 785 -27.49 -4.80 26.92
N PRO A 786 -27.09 -3.63 26.38
CA PRO A 786 -27.55 -3.15 25.06
C PRO A 786 -27.40 -4.19 23.94
N VAL A 787 -28.35 -4.20 23.01
CA VAL A 787 -28.38 -5.16 21.88
C VAL A 787 -27.07 -5.17 21.08
N PRO A 788 -26.44 -4.03 20.72
CA PRO A 788 -25.20 -4.02 19.93
C PRO A 788 -24.05 -4.78 20.58
N LEU A 789 -23.93 -4.72 21.91
CA LEU A 789 -22.90 -5.45 22.66
C LEU A 789 -23.20 -6.95 22.71
N ARG A 790 -24.47 -7.33 22.85
CA ARG A 790 -24.88 -8.75 22.81
C ARG A 790 -24.63 -9.37 21.43
N THR A 791 -24.89 -8.63 20.35
CA THR A 791 -24.59 -9.09 18.98
C THR A 791 -23.09 -9.16 18.73
N SER A 792 -22.32 -8.19 19.23
CA SER A 792 -20.85 -8.23 19.18
C SER A 792 -20.29 -9.44 19.91
N ALA A 793 -20.76 -9.72 21.14
CA ALA A 793 -20.32 -10.89 21.91
C ALA A 793 -20.68 -12.23 21.21
N LEU A 794 -21.84 -12.29 20.56
CA LEU A 794 -22.24 -13.45 19.77
C LEU A 794 -21.35 -13.66 18.53
N ALA A 795 -20.99 -12.58 17.83
CA ALA A 795 -20.05 -12.64 16.71
C ALA A 795 -18.67 -13.14 17.16
N LEU A 796 -18.20 -12.71 18.33
CA LEU A 796 -16.94 -13.18 18.91
C LEU A 796 -16.95 -14.67 19.27
N LEU A 797 -18.09 -15.20 19.74
CA LEU A 797 -18.26 -16.64 19.96
C LEU A 797 -18.22 -17.41 18.63
N GLY A 798 -18.80 -16.87 17.54
CA GLY A 798 -18.69 -17.44 16.20
C GLY A 798 -17.25 -17.38 15.65
N ASP A 799 -16.53 -16.31 15.92
CA ASP A 799 -15.10 -16.20 15.58
C ASP A 799 -14.26 -17.24 16.35
N CYS A 800 -14.59 -17.52 17.61
CA CYS A 800 -13.95 -18.59 18.38
C CYS A 800 -14.20 -19.98 17.75
N GLU A 801 -15.43 -20.28 17.35
CA GLU A 801 -15.81 -21.55 16.72
C GLU A 801 -15.07 -21.76 15.39
N SER A 802 -15.12 -20.75 14.51
CA SER A 802 -14.50 -20.80 13.19
C SER A 802 -12.98 -20.90 13.24
N THR A 803 -12.35 -20.30 14.26
CA THR A 803 -10.88 -20.35 14.44
C THR A 803 -10.43 -21.69 15.00
N SER A 804 -11.11 -22.21 16.02
CA SER A 804 -10.80 -23.53 16.59
C SER A 804 -12.05 -24.14 17.24
N PRO A 805 -12.67 -25.15 16.60
CA PRO A 805 -13.84 -25.83 17.17
C PRO A 805 -13.57 -26.45 18.56
N LEU A 806 -12.30 -26.81 18.83
CA LEU A 806 -11.84 -27.36 20.11
C LEU A 806 -11.91 -26.34 21.26
N ALA A 807 -11.87 -25.04 20.97
CA ALA A 807 -11.95 -23.99 21.98
C ALA A 807 -13.34 -23.95 22.67
N LEU A 808 -14.40 -24.33 21.96
CA LEU A 808 -15.76 -24.43 22.51
C LEU A 808 -16.13 -25.84 22.99
N ALA A 809 -15.44 -26.88 22.51
CA ALA A 809 -15.71 -28.28 22.87
C ALA A 809 -15.19 -28.68 24.27
N ASN A 810 -14.19 -27.96 24.80
CA ASN A 810 -13.57 -28.23 26.10
C ASN A 810 -14.19 -27.43 27.27
N MET A 811 -15.38 -26.84 27.07
CA MET A 811 -16.09 -26.00 28.04
C MET A 811 -17.27 -26.70 28.72
#